data_AF-A0A550GNB1-F1
#
_entry.id   AF-A0A550GNB1-F1
#
_cell.length_a   1.000
_cell.length_b   1.000
_cell.length_c   1.000
_cell.angle_alpha   90.00
_cell.angle_beta   90.00
_cell.angle_gamma   90.00
#
_symmetry.space_group_name_H-M   'P 1'
#
loop_
_entity.id
_entity.type
_entity.pdbx_description
1 polymer ?
#
loop_
_entity_poly.entity_id
_entity_poly.type
_entity_poly.pdbx_seq_one_letter_code
_entity_poly.pdbx_strand_id
1 'polypeptide(L)'
;MRSRELAVVLMVCAVTLPAVYGDIGDEASFALLRATRFYRTVLSCRGGYLGEYSEDLDVWIGEGTEAPHKIWIQPPGTPSVGQTFLSAYSATGDLRYLEAARAVADSLIWGQLVSGGWEYTVDFLGEGVWRYRHEDVDDPSDRNQCTFDDEVSQSATSFLMAIDSLLDADPYADAARYALDFFMESQFPNGAWPQRYPLSDDYPDNYADYYTYNDQVINDCIDLMLEAYAIYGDARYLDSAERGGHFIIISQIDEPQAGWAQQYYWNLSPAWARDFEPPAVCSRVTRENIISLLELFLTTGNETYLEPIPAAIDWLNSSTIGDNLWARFYELGTNLPIYCDRERKLTYNLSELGEERREGYGWQGSYGTSGISMYQEVMSKGRDDYLAERNRELTPAQRLQRAAGLEDRVRDAIESLDDEGRWVEDGWIYSSTFNSKAGYLISYLDYSGYAPAKPTVPQFDEPRFTATDESITIEIGVRSAGPAGVGEVTMRLTPPTSTEVHTFVDDGTSGDRETGDGIYTLAYSIDPETSLPVYWGMVVAEDDKGEWNLTLLPLGLISRIASGLAVIASTIEEASGLGVDLSGLSGELSLLEGELGTTPDEDGLDEILERLEDLETRIRAQTVAELIEIAADLIESAKKMGIDTTRHEIFLGRAREEFDKGNYGPARQFTEYPLRLSEEISEPLLALCLILSAALFRRIPT
;
A
#
# COMPACT_ATOMS: atom_id res chain seq x y z
N MET A 1 12.86 3.89 -34.57
CA MET A 1 13.85 3.04 -35.30
C MET A 1 15.22 3.68 -35.14
N ARG A 2 16.21 2.90 -34.64
CA ARG A 2 17.52 3.24 -34.03
C ARG A 2 17.48 3.32 -32.49
N SER A 3 17.41 2.17 -31.80
CA SER A 3 18.55 1.34 -31.28
C SER A 3 19.26 2.04 -30.11
N ARG A 4 18.84 1.84 -28.84
CA ARG A 4 19.24 0.75 -27.92
C ARG A 4 20.75 0.46 -27.98
N GLU A 5 21.49 1.10 -27.09
CA GLU A 5 22.77 0.68 -26.49
C GLU A 5 23.12 1.74 -25.43
N LEU A 6 22.61 1.60 -24.20
CA LEU A 6 23.20 2.28 -23.04
C LEU A 6 24.13 1.26 -22.38
N ALA A 7 25.42 1.40 -22.65
CA ALA A 7 26.45 0.60 -22.02
C ALA A 7 26.53 0.98 -20.53
N VAL A 8 26.31 -0.02 -19.68
CA VAL A 8 26.68 0.01 -18.25
C VAL A 8 28.20 0.19 -18.19
N VAL A 9 28.67 1.42 -17.98
CA VAL A 9 30.07 1.68 -17.68
C VAL A 9 30.26 1.50 -16.18
N LEU A 10 30.51 0.25 -15.78
CA LEU A 10 31.01 -0.13 -14.47
C LEU A 10 32.46 0.36 -14.36
N MET A 11 32.65 1.64 -14.00
CA MET A 11 33.97 2.19 -13.72
C MET A 11 34.38 1.83 -12.30
N VAL A 12 34.89 0.61 -12.12
CA VAL A 12 35.60 0.20 -10.88
C VAL A 12 36.93 0.95 -10.83
N CYS A 13 36.89 2.18 -10.34
CA CYS A 13 38.08 2.85 -9.83
C CYS A 13 38.37 2.31 -8.43
N ALA A 14 39.14 1.22 -8.36
CA ALA A 14 39.71 0.73 -7.12
C ALA A 14 40.76 1.74 -6.60
N VAL A 15 40.30 2.81 -5.97
CA VAL A 15 41.10 3.60 -5.05
C VAL A 15 40.95 2.92 -3.70
N THR A 16 42.01 2.25 -3.24
CA THR A 16 42.09 1.72 -1.88
C THR A 16 42.09 2.90 -0.91
N LEU A 17 40.90 3.29 -0.44
CA LEU A 17 40.73 4.25 0.65
C LEU A 17 41.26 3.62 1.95
N PRO A 18 41.94 4.38 2.83
CA PRO A 18 42.44 3.85 4.09
C PRO A 18 41.27 3.50 5.03
N ALA A 19 41.42 2.43 5.79
CA ALA A 19 40.48 1.84 6.76
C ALA A 19 40.19 2.72 8.01
N VAL A 20 39.92 4.01 7.83
CA VAL A 20 39.68 4.97 8.94
C VAL A 20 38.25 4.90 9.47
N TYR A 21 37.30 4.36 8.70
CA TYR A 21 35.87 4.36 9.03
C TYR A 21 35.26 2.98 9.33
N GLY A 22 36.08 1.93 9.45
CA GLY A 22 35.58 0.56 9.66
C GLY A 22 34.66 0.43 10.87
N ASP A 23 35.09 0.95 12.03
CA ASP A 23 34.41 0.72 13.31
C ASP A 23 32.98 1.33 13.35
N ILE A 24 32.85 2.63 13.06
CA ILE A 24 31.54 3.31 13.05
C ILE A 24 30.67 2.88 11.85
N GLY A 25 31.26 2.50 10.73
CA GLY A 25 30.52 1.99 9.57
C GLY A 25 29.88 0.64 9.87
N ASP A 26 30.63 -0.27 10.50
CA ASP A 26 30.14 -1.56 10.96
C ASP A 26 29.01 -1.37 12.00
N GLU A 27 29.22 -0.50 13.00
CA GLU A 27 28.21 -0.16 14.02
C GLU A 27 26.93 0.46 13.42
N ALA A 28 27.08 1.41 12.48
CA ALA A 28 25.95 2.05 11.81
C ALA A 28 25.14 1.05 10.96
N SER A 29 25.84 0.18 10.23
CA SER A 29 25.21 -0.89 9.44
C SER A 29 24.45 -1.85 10.34
N PHE A 30 25.04 -2.25 11.47
CA PHE A 30 24.40 -3.14 12.43
C PHE A 30 23.18 -2.51 13.11
N ALA A 31 23.28 -1.25 13.53
CA ALA A 31 22.16 -0.50 14.10
C ALA A 31 20.98 -0.38 13.12
N LEU A 32 21.25 -0.04 11.86
CA LEU A 32 20.23 0.06 10.81
C LEU A 32 19.53 -1.30 10.56
N LEU A 33 20.31 -2.38 10.55
CA LEU A 33 19.80 -3.74 10.36
C LEU A 33 18.89 -4.17 11.53
N ARG A 34 19.26 -3.84 12.77
CA ARG A 34 18.45 -4.13 13.97
C ARG A 34 17.14 -3.35 13.99
N ALA A 35 17.20 -2.05 13.69
CA ALA A 35 16.00 -1.22 13.58
C ALA A 35 15.04 -1.75 12.50
N THR A 36 15.59 -2.17 11.36
CA THR A 36 14.83 -2.78 10.27
C THR A 36 14.18 -4.09 10.69
N ARG A 37 14.89 -4.96 11.44
CA ARG A 37 14.31 -6.20 11.98
C ARG A 37 13.09 -5.90 12.83
N PHE A 38 13.20 -4.94 13.74
CA PHE A 38 12.10 -4.57 14.64
C PHE A 38 10.88 -4.09 13.83
N TYR A 39 11.07 -3.15 12.92
CA TYR A 39 9.98 -2.67 12.06
C TYR A 39 9.38 -3.80 11.22
N ARG A 40 10.21 -4.59 10.53
CA ARG A 40 9.75 -5.62 9.60
C ARG A 40 9.01 -6.76 10.29
N THR A 41 9.41 -7.12 11.51
CA THR A 41 8.91 -8.31 12.19
C THR A 41 7.89 -8.00 13.27
N VAL A 42 8.02 -6.88 13.98
CA VAL A 42 7.20 -6.54 15.16
C VAL A 42 6.12 -5.52 14.83
N LEU A 43 6.47 -4.38 14.22
CA LEU A 43 5.50 -3.29 13.98
C LEU A 43 4.69 -3.47 12.69
N SER A 44 5.21 -4.26 11.75
CA SER A 44 4.64 -4.38 10.41
C SER A 44 3.25 -5.03 10.43
N CYS A 45 2.30 -4.41 9.75
CA CYS A 45 1.03 -5.02 9.39
C CYS A 45 0.95 -5.19 7.88
N ARG A 46 1.13 -6.42 7.40
CA ARG A 46 1.27 -6.79 5.97
C ARG A 46 2.32 -5.99 5.17
N GLY A 47 3.29 -5.38 5.85
CA GLY A 47 4.28 -4.50 5.24
C GLY A 47 4.05 -3.01 5.49
N GLY A 48 2.87 -2.59 5.97
CA GLY A 48 2.61 -1.20 6.33
C GLY A 48 2.79 -0.88 7.82
N TYR A 49 2.68 0.41 8.12
CA TYR A 49 3.05 1.00 9.42
C TYR A 49 2.11 2.14 9.81
N LEU A 50 2.06 2.45 11.11
CA LEU A 50 1.39 3.60 11.70
C LEU A 50 2.41 4.70 12.07
N GLY A 51 1.92 5.82 12.60
CA GLY A 51 2.76 6.94 13.00
C GLY A 51 3.50 6.71 14.31
N GLU A 52 2.80 6.21 15.32
CA GLU A 52 3.30 6.11 16.69
C GLU A 52 2.82 4.84 17.40
N TYR A 53 3.64 4.33 18.32
CA TYR A 53 3.37 3.11 19.07
C TYR A 53 3.82 3.29 20.52
N SER A 54 3.01 2.88 21.49
CA SER A 54 3.48 2.82 22.88
C SER A 54 4.59 1.78 23.00
N GLU A 55 5.54 1.98 23.93
CA GLU A 55 6.69 1.08 24.11
C GLU A 55 6.28 -0.38 24.40
N ASP A 56 5.16 -0.57 25.10
CA ASP A 56 4.55 -1.87 25.39
C ASP A 56 3.69 -2.44 24.25
N LEU A 57 3.50 -1.68 23.17
CA LEU A 57 2.68 -1.99 22.00
C LEU A 57 1.19 -2.22 22.32
N ASP A 58 0.69 -1.74 23.45
CA ASP A 58 -0.74 -1.78 23.78
C ASP A 58 -1.55 -0.70 23.02
N VAL A 59 -0.89 0.38 22.56
CA VAL A 59 -1.51 1.52 21.87
C VAL A 59 -0.78 1.87 20.58
N TRP A 60 -1.55 2.01 19.52
CA TRP A 60 -1.10 2.21 18.15
C TRP A 60 -1.80 3.46 17.61
N ILE A 61 -1.08 4.42 17.02
CA ILE A 61 -1.62 5.74 16.63
C ILE A 61 -1.39 6.05 15.15
N GLY A 62 -2.49 6.33 14.45
CA GLY A 62 -2.58 6.93 13.11
C GLY A 62 -3.29 8.29 13.19
N GLU A 63 -4.52 8.41 12.67
CA GLU A 63 -5.39 9.60 12.89
C GLU A 63 -5.78 9.73 14.37
N GLY A 64 -5.97 8.58 15.00
CA GLY A 64 -6.24 8.42 16.41
C GLY A 64 -5.71 7.06 16.86
N THR A 65 -6.27 6.51 17.94
CA THR A 65 -5.97 5.14 18.33
C THR A 65 -6.50 4.18 17.28
N GLU A 66 -5.60 3.47 16.63
CA GLU A 66 -5.92 2.52 15.57
C GLU A 66 -5.81 1.07 16.06
N ALA A 67 -6.51 0.20 15.35
CA ALA A 67 -6.36 -1.23 15.56
C ALA A 67 -5.10 -1.76 14.84
N PRO A 68 -4.44 -2.82 15.33
CA PRO A 68 -3.19 -3.33 14.74
C PRO A 68 -3.31 -3.87 13.30
N HIS A 69 -4.53 -4.02 12.77
CA HIS A 69 -4.79 -4.43 11.39
C HIS A 69 -4.90 -3.25 10.41
N LYS A 70 -4.55 -2.04 10.85
CA LYS A 70 -4.59 -0.84 10.05
C LYS A 70 -3.20 -0.27 9.86
N ILE A 71 -3.03 0.42 8.73
CA ILE A 71 -1.81 1.17 8.42
C ILE A 71 -2.18 2.60 8.07
N TRP A 72 -1.21 3.51 8.25
CA TRP A 72 -1.37 4.94 8.07
C TRP A 72 -0.56 5.39 6.86
N ILE A 73 -1.20 6.10 5.93
CA ILE A 73 -0.61 6.49 4.67
C ILE A 73 0.07 7.86 4.77
N GLN A 74 -0.47 8.78 5.57
CA GLN A 74 0.13 10.11 5.74
C GLN A 74 1.56 9.99 6.30
N PRO A 75 2.54 10.72 5.74
CA PRO A 75 3.87 10.86 6.31
C PRO A 75 3.84 11.31 7.79
N PRO A 76 4.67 10.74 8.67
CA PRO A 76 5.81 9.86 8.41
C PRO A 76 5.47 8.36 8.40
N GLY A 77 4.22 7.97 8.11
CA GLY A 77 3.74 6.60 8.15
C GLY A 77 4.28 5.71 7.02
N THR A 78 3.40 4.88 6.46
CA THR A 78 3.75 3.75 5.58
C THR A 78 4.68 4.13 4.42
N PRO A 79 4.36 5.13 3.57
CA PRO A 79 5.22 5.46 2.42
C PRO A 79 6.60 5.99 2.86
N SER A 80 6.67 6.78 3.93
CA SER A 80 7.95 7.32 4.43
C SER A 80 8.86 6.23 4.98
N VAL A 81 8.30 5.25 5.71
CA VAL A 81 9.06 4.08 6.17
C VAL A 81 9.55 3.24 4.98
N GLY A 82 8.70 3.03 3.96
CA GLY A 82 9.09 2.40 2.71
C GLY A 82 10.26 3.10 2.02
N GLN A 83 10.21 4.43 1.91
CA GLN A 83 11.27 5.24 1.32
C GLN A 83 12.59 5.13 2.10
N THR A 84 12.52 5.01 3.44
CA THR A 84 13.68 4.75 4.28
C THR A 84 14.32 3.39 3.94
N PHE A 85 13.53 2.32 3.77
CA PHE A 85 14.04 1.02 3.35
C PHE A 85 14.63 1.04 1.94
N LEU A 86 13.98 1.70 0.98
CA LEU A 86 14.49 1.82 -0.39
C LEU A 86 15.82 2.59 -0.42
N SER A 87 15.95 3.61 0.42
CA SER A 87 17.20 4.37 0.60
C SER A 87 18.29 3.52 1.26
N ALA A 88 17.94 2.70 2.25
CA ALA A 88 18.85 1.74 2.88
C ALA A 88 19.37 0.70 1.87
N TYR A 89 18.50 0.17 1.01
CA TYR A 89 18.90 -0.72 -0.08
C TYR A 89 19.86 -0.01 -1.04
N SER A 90 19.54 1.21 -1.46
CA SER A 90 20.38 1.98 -2.39
C SER A 90 21.78 2.26 -1.83
N ALA A 91 21.89 2.50 -0.52
CA ALA A 91 23.17 2.77 0.15
C ALA A 91 24.01 1.51 0.41
N THR A 92 23.38 0.35 0.62
CA THR A 92 24.06 -0.87 1.12
C THR A 92 24.08 -2.04 0.15
N GLY A 93 23.13 -2.10 -0.78
CA GLY A 93 22.87 -3.24 -1.66
C GLY A 93 22.25 -4.46 -0.96
N ASP A 94 21.82 -4.34 0.30
CA ASP A 94 21.28 -5.45 1.08
C ASP A 94 19.82 -5.75 0.76
N LEU A 95 19.56 -6.93 0.21
CA LEU A 95 18.23 -7.35 -0.26
C LEU A 95 17.16 -7.40 0.84
N ARG A 96 17.54 -7.45 2.12
CA ARG A 96 16.58 -7.40 3.24
C ARG A 96 15.83 -6.07 3.27
N TYR A 97 16.50 -4.96 2.95
CA TYR A 97 15.83 -3.65 2.84
C TYR A 97 14.94 -3.58 1.61
N LEU A 98 15.35 -4.21 0.50
CA LEU A 98 14.52 -4.26 -0.70
C LEU A 98 13.25 -5.08 -0.46
N GLU A 99 13.34 -6.21 0.26
CA GLU A 99 12.17 -6.99 0.66
C GLU A 99 11.24 -6.16 1.54
N ALA A 100 11.77 -5.43 2.54
CA ALA A 100 10.96 -4.57 3.39
C ALA A 100 10.26 -3.47 2.58
N ALA A 101 10.95 -2.86 1.60
CA ALA A 101 10.35 -1.88 0.69
C ALA A 101 9.26 -2.51 -0.21
N ARG A 102 9.45 -3.75 -0.70
CA ARG A 102 8.42 -4.47 -1.47
C ARG A 102 7.18 -4.72 -0.62
N ALA A 103 7.34 -5.15 0.63
CA ALA A 103 6.21 -5.36 1.53
C ALA A 103 5.40 -4.07 1.76
N VAL A 104 6.07 -2.91 1.88
CA VAL A 104 5.40 -1.60 1.92
C VAL A 104 4.61 -1.35 0.64
N ALA A 105 5.23 -1.58 -0.52
CA ALA A 105 4.60 -1.35 -1.81
C ALA A 105 3.37 -2.25 -1.99
N ASP A 106 3.48 -3.53 -1.64
CA ASP A 106 2.38 -4.49 -1.72
C ASP A 106 1.21 -4.10 -0.80
N SER A 107 1.51 -3.59 0.41
CA SER A 107 0.50 -3.01 1.32
C SER A 107 -0.23 -1.81 0.71
N LEU A 108 0.49 -0.89 0.07
CA LEU A 108 -0.09 0.27 -0.59
C LEU A 108 -0.96 -0.13 -1.79
N ILE A 109 -0.50 -1.09 -2.59
CA ILE A 109 -1.26 -1.64 -3.72
C ILE A 109 -2.56 -2.26 -3.22
N TRP A 110 -2.50 -3.06 -2.15
CA TRP A 110 -3.67 -3.65 -1.53
C TRP A 110 -4.67 -2.58 -1.09
N GLY A 111 -4.18 -1.51 -0.44
CA GLY A 111 -5.02 -0.42 0.05
C GLY A 111 -5.47 0.61 -1.00
N GLN A 112 -5.13 0.46 -2.27
CA GLN A 112 -5.48 1.42 -3.32
C GLN A 112 -6.98 1.38 -3.60
N LEU A 113 -7.65 2.53 -3.59
CA LEU A 113 -9.09 2.63 -3.86
C LEU A 113 -9.38 2.60 -5.37
N VAL A 114 -10.61 2.20 -5.73
CA VAL A 114 -11.09 2.23 -7.13
C VAL A 114 -11.07 3.63 -7.75
N SER A 115 -11.16 4.69 -6.94
CA SER A 115 -10.98 6.06 -7.44
C SER A 115 -9.54 6.37 -7.83
N GLY A 116 -8.55 5.65 -7.31
CA GLY A 116 -7.16 5.61 -7.80
C GLY A 116 -6.08 6.05 -6.81
N GLY A 117 -6.44 6.83 -5.80
CA GLY A 117 -5.53 7.23 -4.72
C GLY A 117 -5.76 6.44 -3.44
N TRP A 118 -5.47 7.09 -2.30
CA TRP A 118 -5.60 6.51 -0.97
C TRP A 118 -6.43 7.41 -0.04
N GLU A 119 -6.97 6.79 0.99
CA GLU A 119 -7.37 7.48 2.21
C GLU A 119 -6.21 7.43 3.21
N TYR A 120 -6.30 8.15 4.32
CA TYR A 120 -5.28 8.12 5.34
C TYR A 120 -5.05 6.73 5.93
N THR A 121 -6.11 5.91 6.03
CA THR A 121 -6.03 4.56 6.59
C THR A 121 -6.30 3.49 5.55
N VAL A 122 -5.52 2.42 5.59
CA VAL A 122 -5.87 1.15 4.97
C VAL A 122 -6.21 0.17 6.09
N ASP A 123 -7.41 -0.40 6.00
CA ASP A 123 -7.96 -1.36 6.94
C ASP A 123 -8.02 -2.74 6.29
N PHE A 124 -7.15 -3.65 6.75
CA PHE A 124 -7.06 -5.00 6.20
C PHE A 124 -8.20 -5.93 6.61
N LEU A 125 -9.05 -5.51 7.56
CA LEU A 125 -10.23 -6.24 8.05
C LEU A 125 -11.56 -5.57 7.68
N GLY A 126 -11.50 -4.42 7.02
CA GLY A 126 -12.65 -3.58 6.71
C GLY A 126 -13.45 -4.02 5.49
N GLU A 127 -13.72 -5.31 5.33
CA GLU A 127 -14.53 -5.84 4.21
C GLU A 127 -15.90 -5.13 4.17
N GLY A 128 -16.26 -4.55 3.01
CA GLY A 128 -17.54 -3.84 2.80
C GLY A 128 -17.63 -2.45 3.45
N VAL A 129 -16.48 -1.80 3.71
CA VAL A 129 -16.42 -0.38 4.11
C VAL A 129 -15.72 0.46 3.04
N TRP A 130 -14.64 -0.07 2.48
CA TRP A 130 -13.79 0.60 1.49
C TRP A 130 -13.90 -0.10 0.16
N ARG A 131 -13.91 0.68 -0.91
CA ARG A 131 -13.94 0.16 -2.26
C ARG A 131 -12.52 -0.05 -2.78
N TYR A 132 -11.84 -1.07 -2.25
CA TYR A 132 -10.49 -1.38 -2.67
C TYR A 132 -10.46 -1.95 -4.09
N ARG A 133 -9.40 -1.61 -4.83
CA ARG A 133 -9.25 -1.96 -6.25
C ARG A 133 -9.20 -3.47 -6.51
N HIS A 134 -8.72 -4.26 -5.54
CA HIS A 134 -8.55 -5.71 -5.69
C HIS A 134 -9.82 -6.51 -5.39
N GLU A 135 -10.90 -5.89 -4.94
CA GLU A 135 -12.14 -6.59 -4.57
C GLU A 135 -13.03 -6.82 -5.79
N ASP A 136 -13.59 -8.03 -5.92
CA ASP A 136 -14.49 -8.40 -7.03
C ASP A 136 -15.91 -7.83 -6.88
N VAL A 137 -16.28 -7.39 -5.67
CA VAL A 137 -17.62 -6.88 -5.37
C VAL A 137 -17.60 -5.36 -5.48
N ASP A 138 -18.22 -4.87 -6.55
CA ASP A 138 -18.44 -3.45 -6.75
C ASP A 138 -19.74 -3.00 -6.04
N ASP A 139 -19.69 -2.74 -4.73
CA ASP A 139 -20.78 -2.05 -4.02
C ASP A 139 -20.57 -0.52 -4.06
N PRO A 140 -21.44 0.23 -4.75
CA PRO A 140 -21.32 1.69 -4.83
C PRO A 140 -21.57 2.41 -3.51
N SER A 141 -22.03 1.71 -2.46
CA SER A 141 -22.17 2.27 -1.11
C SER A 141 -20.86 2.27 -0.31
N ASP A 142 -19.83 1.55 -0.77
CA ASP A 142 -18.52 1.53 -0.15
C ASP A 142 -17.79 2.87 -0.36
N ARG A 143 -16.95 3.22 0.62
CA ARG A 143 -16.18 4.46 0.60
C ARG A 143 -15.12 4.39 -0.50
N ASN A 144 -15.16 5.39 -1.39
CA ASN A 144 -14.26 5.48 -2.54
C ASN A 144 -13.66 6.90 -2.69
N GLN A 145 -13.63 7.69 -1.62
CA GLN A 145 -13.09 9.04 -1.66
C GLN A 145 -11.65 9.05 -1.14
N CYS A 146 -10.72 9.37 -2.04
CA CYS A 146 -9.32 9.60 -1.73
C CYS A 146 -9.10 11.02 -1.19
N THR A 147 -7.95 11.22 -0.57
CA THR A 147 -7.50 12.53 -0.08
C THR A 147 -6.12 12.89 -0.63
N PHE A 148 -5.95 14.17 -0.93
CA PHE A 148 -4.67 14.81 -1.21
C PHE A 148 -4.12 15.54 0.02
N ASP A 149 -4.93 15.64 1.08
CA ASP A 149 -4.55 16.27 2.34
C ASP A 149 -3.36 15.54 2.98
N ASP A 150 -2.48 16.29 3.62
CA ASP A 150 -1.27 15.79 4.27
C ASP A 150 -0.42 14.80 3.43
N GLU A 151 -0.30 15.05 2.12
CA GLU A 151 0.56 14.26 1.21
C GLU A 151 0.20 12.76 1.12
N VAL A 152 -1.03 12.37 1.48
CA VAL A 152 -1.47 10.96 1.54
C VAL A 152 -1.31 10.25 0.20
N SER A 153 -2.03 10.70 -0.83
CA SER A 153 -1.99 10.04 -2.14
C SER A 153 -0.66 10.31 -2.85
N GLN A 154 -0.04 11.45 -2.58
CA GLN A 154 1.19 11.92 -3.22
C GLN A 154 2.38 11.06 -2.78
N SER A 155 2.59 10.90 -1.48
CA SER A 155 3.72 10.14 -0.93
C SER A 155 3.61 8.65 -1.26
N ALA A 156 2.40 8.07 -1.23
CA ALA A 156 2.17 6.69 -1.67
C ALA A 156 2.52 6.50 -3.15
N THR A 157 2.10 7.43 -4.03
CA THR A 157 2.41 7.39 -5.46
C THR A 157 3.91 7.57 -5.71
N SER A 158 4.54 8.55 -5.05
CA SER A 158 5.99 8.82 -5.16
C SER A 158 6.81 7.59 -4.78
N PHE A 159 6.48 6.93 -3.67
CA PHE A 159 7.14 5.70 -3.26
C PHE A 159 6.97 4.56 -4.27
N LEU A 160 5.75 4.37 -4.81
CA LEU A 160 5.49 3.36 -5.85
C LEU A 160 6.27 3.63 -7.15
N MET A 161 6.40 4.90 -7.57
CA MET A 161 7.24 5.29 -8.70
C MET A 161 8.73 5.04 -8.40
N ALA A 162 9.18 5.30 -7.18
CA ALA A 162 10.58 5.12 -6.79
C ALA A 162 10.98 3.64 -6.81
N ILE A 163 10.13 2.73 -6.28
CA ILE A 163 10.42 1.29 -6.31
C ILE A 163 10.27 0.71 -7.72
N ASP A 164 9.31 1.19 -8.52
CA ASP A 164 9.18 0.84 -9.93
C ASP A 164 10.45 1.23 -10.72
N SER A 165 10.91 2.48 -10.60
CA SER A 165 12.13 2.96 -11.26
C SER A 165 13.37 2.13 -10.94
N LEU A 166 13.42 1.53 -9.75
CA LEU A 166 14.50 0.63 -9.34
C LEU A 166 14.35 -0.80 -9.91
N LEU A 167 13.13 -1.33 -9.96
CA LEU A 167 12.87 -2.76 -10.23
C LEU A 167 12.36 -3.06 -11.64
N ASP A 168 11.75 -2.10 -12.34
CA ASP A 168 11.06 -2.25 -13.63
C ASP A 168 10.06 -3.42 -13.58
N ALA A 169 9.15 -3.40 -12.59
CA ALA A 169 8.30 -4.54 -12.22
C ALA A 169 6.81 -4.19 -12.11
N ASP A 170 5.97 -5.09 -12.66
CA ASP A 170 4.59 -4.80 -13.05
C ASP A 170 3.46 -4.87 -11.99
N PRO A 171 3.65 -5.12 -10.67
CA PRO A 171 2.63 -4.61 -9.75
C PRO A 171 2.85 -3.12 -9.44
N TYR A 172 4.11 -2.66 -9.35
CA TYR A 172 4.43 -1.31 -8.90
C TYR A 172 4.16 -0.25 -9.96
N ALA A 173 4.61 -0.50 -11.19
CA ALA A 173 4.38 0.40 -12.32
C ALA A 173 2.89 0.62 -12.60
N ASP A 174 2.09 -0.44 -12.51
CA ASP A 174 0.65 -0.41 -12.75
C ASP A 174 -0.08 0.42 -11.68
N ALA A 175 0.18 0.16 -10.40
CA ALA A 175 -0.42 0.92 -9.32
C ALA A 175 -0.03 2.41 -9.31
N ALA A 176 1.24 2.72 -9.60
CA ALA A 176 1.70 4.09 -9.75
C ALA A 176 0.98 4.81 -10.90
N ARG A 177 0.87 4.18 -12.08
CA ARG A 177 0.16 4.77 -13.23
C ARG A 177 -1.32 4.95 -12.96
N TYR A 178 -1.95 3.99 -12.28
CA TYR A 178 -3.35 4.08 -11.89
C TYR A 178 -3.60 5.31 -10.98
N ALA A 179 -2.71 5.54 -10.01
CA ALA A 179 -2.76 6.73 -9.19
C ALA A 179 -2.53 8.01 -10.02
N LEU A 180 -1.51 8.05 -10.89
CA LEU A 180 -1.24 9.22 -11.73
C LEU A 180 -2.42 9.59 -12.65
N ASP A 181 -3.16 8.60 -13.17
CA ASP A 181 -4.39 8.84 -13.92
C ASP A 181 -5.48 9.49 -13.03
N PHE A 182 -5.61 9.07 -11.77
CA PHE A 182 -6.47 9.72 -10.78
C PHE A 182 -6.07 11.18 -10.47
N PHE A 183 -4.77 11.47 -10.34
CA PHE A 183 -4.29 12.85 -10.18
C PHE A 183 -4.70 13.72 -11.37
N MET A 184 -4.60 13.21 -12.60
CA MET A 184 -5.01 13.96 -13.80
C MET A 184 -6.53 14.12 -13.91
N GLU A 185 -7.30 13.10 -13.55
CA GLU A 185 -8.78 13.11 -13.59
C GLU A 185 -9.38 14.05 -12.53
N SER A 186 -8.77 14.11 -11.36
CA SER A 186 -9.21 15.00 -10.26
C SER A 186 -8.84 16.47 -10.47
N GLN A 187 -7.94 16.77 -11.42
CA GLN A 187 -7.49 18.13 -11.69
C GLN A 187 -8.57 18.94 -12.42
N PHE A 188 -8.98 20.06 -11.83
CA PHE A 188 -9.96 20.96 -12.43
C PHE A 188 -9.48 21.56 -13.77
N PRO A 189 -10.39 22.01 -14.65
CA PRO A 189 -10.02 22.62 -15.93
C PRO A 189 -9.12 23.86 -15.82
N ASN A 190 -9.16 24.59 -14.70
CA ASN A 190 -8.30 25.74 -14.43
C ASN A 190 -6.94 25.36 -13.81
N GLY A 191 -6.70 24.06 -13.57
CA GLY A 191 -5.44 23.52 -13.05
C GLY A 191 -5.37 23.26 -11.56
N ALA A 192 -6.38 23.67 -10.78
CA ALA A 192 -6.44 23.39 -9.35
C ALA A 192 -6.71 21.91 -9.05
N TRP A 193 -6.50 21.52 -7.79
CA TRP A 193 -6.95 20.26 -7.21
C TRP A 193 -7.87 20.50 -6.00
N PRO A 194 -8.82 19.58 -5.75
CA PRO A 194 -9.58 19.54 -4.51
C PRO A 194 -8.75 18.97 -3.36
N GLN A 195 -9.22 19.09 -2.12
CA GLN A 195 -8.61 18.38 -1.00
C GLN A 195 -8.94 16.88 -1.06
N ARG A 196 -10.16 16.53 -1.49
CA ARG A 196 -10.63 15.14 -1.63
C ARG A 196 -11.29 14.91 -2.98
N TYR A 197 -11.17 13.69 -3.50
CA TYR A 197 -11.78 13.28 -4.76
C TYR A 197 -12.22 11.81 -4.72
N PRO A 198 -13.39 11.42 -5.28
CA PRO A 198 -14.38 12.23 -5.97
C PRO A 198 -14.97 13.34 -5.11
N LEU A 199 -15.36 14.45 -5.75
CA LEU A 199 -15.98 15.59 -5.07
C LEU A 199 -17.27 15.15 -4.37
N SER A 200 -17.59 15.77 -3.25
CA SER A 200 -18.92 15.65 -2.69
C SER A 200 -19.92 16.46 -3.52
N ASP A 201 -21.15 15.99 -3.66
CA ASP A 201 -22.20 16.73 -4.38
C ASP A 201 -22.71 17.97 -3.59
N ASP A 202 -22.03 18.35 -2.51
CA ASP A 202 -22.46 19.33 -1.51
C ASP A 202 -21.76 20.70 -1.65
N TYR A 203 -21.34 21.10 -2.85
CA TYR A 203 -20.76 22.44 -3.07
C TYR A 203 -21.81 23.57 -2.91
N PRO A 204 -21.49 24.69 -2.22
CA PRO A 204 -20.22 25.07 -1.61
C PRO A 204 -20.22 24.85 -0.08
N ASP A 205 -20.94 23.86 0.43
CA ASP A 205 -21.04 23.61 1.87
C ASP A 205 -19.96 22.64 2.38
N ASN A 206 -19.22 21.99 1.47
CA ASN A 206 -18.05 21.17 1.78
C ASN A 206 -16.75 21.81 1.26
N TYR A 207 -15.86 22.21 2.17
CA TYR A 207 -14.57 22.81 1.80
C TYR A 207 -13.60 21.82 1.16
N ALA A 208 -13.83 20.51 1.30
CA ALA A 208 -12.98 19.51 0.67
C ALA A 208 -13.04 19.54 -0.87
N ASP A 209 -14.09 20.14 -1.44
CA ASP A 209 -14.31 20.28 -2.89
C ASP A 209 -13.74 21.58 -3.49
N TYR A 210 -13.13 22.43 -2.65
CA TYR A 210 -12.58 23.71 -3.07
C TYR A 210 -11.21 23.55 -3.71
N TYR A 211 -10.75 24.59 -4.40
CA TYR A 211 -9.36 24.65 -4.82
C TYR A 211 -8.47 24.81 -3.59
N THR A 212 -7.64 23.82 -3.30
CA THR A 212 -7.01 23.69 -1.97
C THR A 212 -5.49 23.78 -2.03
N TYR A 213 -4.92 24.79 -1.38
CA TYR A 213 -3.50 24.84 -1.01
C TYR A 213 -3.25 24.44 0.44
N ASN A 214 -4.30 24.30 1.25
CA ASN A 214 -4.14 23.86 2.63
C ASN A 214 -3.30 22.59 2.67
N ASP A 215 -2.34 22.56 3.60
CA ASP A 215 -1.37 21.48 3.77
C ASP A 215 -0.74 21.01 2.44
N GLN A 216 -0.46 21.98 1.56
CA GLN A 216 0.29 21.83 0.31
C GLN A 216 -0.39 21.01 -0.79
N VAL A 217 -1.66 20.66 -0.68
CA VAL A 217 -2.41 19.83 -1.65
C VAL A 217 -2.04 20.12 -3.12
N ILE A 218 -2.25 21.35 -3.62
CA ILE A 218 -1.90 21.70 -5.02
C ILE A 218 -0.39 21.67 -5.27
N ASN A 219 0.42 22.09 -4.31
CA ASN A 219 1.88 22.15 -4.45
C ASN A 219 2.46 20.74 -4.57
N ASP A 220 2.06 19.81 -3.70
CA ASP A 220 2.53 18.42 -3.71
C ASP A 220 2.01 17.67 -4.95
N CYS A 221 0.81 17.99 -5.44
CA CYS A 221 0.34 17.49 -6.75
C CYS A 221 1.23 17.96 -7.90
N ILE A 222 1.65 19.24 -7.90
CA ILE A 222 2.59 19.76 -8.92
C ILE A 222 3.92 19.02 -8.83
N ASP A 223 4.47 18.87 -7.62
CA ASP A 223 5.77 18.22 -7.41
C ASP A 223 5.73 16.74 -7.84
N LEU A 224 4.66 16.01 -7.51
CA LEU A 224 4.44 14.63 -7.97
C LEU A 224 4.37 14.53 -9.50
N MET A 225 3.67 15.46 -10.16
CA MET A 225 3.58 15.47 -11.63
C MET A 225 4.94 15.79 -12.28
N LEU A 226 5.75 16.67 -11.67
CA LEU A 226 7.11 16.94 -12.11
C LEU A 226 8.03 15.73 -11.92
N GLU A 227 7.89 15.03 -10.78
CA GLU A 227 8.59 13.77 -10.51
C GLU A 227 8.23 12.69 -11.54
N ALA A 228 6.93 12.48 -11.78
CA ALA A 228 6.44 11.52 -12.77
C ALA A 228 6.95 11.84 -14.18
N TYR A 229 7.01 13.13 -14.56
CA TYR A 229 7.61 13.55 -15.82
C TYR A 229 9.11 13.22 -15.88
N ALA A 230 9.85 13.43 -14.79
CA ALA A 230 11.27 13.13 -14.73
C ALA A 230 11.56 11.62 -14.83
N ILE A 231 10.73 10.78 -14.21
CA ILE A 231 10.87 9.32 -14.21
C ILE A 231 10.40 8.70 -15.53
N TYR A 232 9.19 9.03 -15.99
CA TYR A 232 8.55 8.35 -17.11
C TYR A 232 8.69 9.08 -18.46
N GLY A 233 9.01 10.37 -18.45
CA GLY A 233 9.15 11.18 -19.66
C GLY A 233 7.84 11.44 -20.44
N ASP A 234 6.69 11.15 -19.85
CA ASP A 234 5.38 11.42 -20.46
C ASP A 234 5.00 12.89 -20.28
N ALA A 235 4.86 13.61 -21.40
CA ALA A 235 4.56 15.03 -21.42
C ALA A 235 3.20 15.39 -20.79
N ARG A 236 2.27 14.44 -20.62
CA ARG A 236 1.00 14.67 -19.92
C ARG A 236 1.21 15.11 -18.48
N TYR A 237 2.23 14.58 -17.80
CA TYR A 237 2.52 14.95 -16.42
C TYR A 237 3.07 16.39 -16.34
N LEU A 238 3.95 16.78 -17.27
CA LEU A 238 4.42 18.17 -17.36
C LEU A 238 3.25 19.14 -17.65
N ASP A 239 2.36 18.81 -18.58
CA ASP A 239 1.17 19.62 -18.89
C ASP A 239 0.26 19.81 -17.65
N SER A 240 0.04 18.73 -16.89
CA SER A 240 -0.68 18.76 -15.61
C SER A 240 -0.02 19.69 -14.58
N ALA A 241 1.30 19.60 -14.41
CA ALA A 241 2.07 20.49 -13.54
C ALA A 241 2.00 21.96 -13.98
N GLU A 242 2.15 22.23 -15.29
CA GLU A 242 2.07 23.59 -15.85
C GLU A 242 0.67 24.20 -15.68
N ARG A 243 -0.40 23.40 -15.77
CA ARG A 243 -1.77 23.82 -15.41
C ARG A 243 -1.89 24.17 -13.93
N GLY A 244 -1.29 23.39 -13.03
CA GLY A 244 -1.19 23.74 -11.62
C GLY A 244 -0.50 25.09 -11.40
N GLY A 245 0.62 25.31 -12.09
CA GLY A 245 1.30 26.61 -12.10
C GLY A 245 0.45 27.77 -12.62
N HIS A 246 -0.35 27.52 -13.66
CA HIS A 246 -1.33 28.50 -14.16
C HIS A 246 -2.34 28.86 -13.08
N PHE A 247 -2.86 27.88 -12.33
CA PHE A 247 -3.77 28.12 -11.22
C PHE A 247 -3.12 29.00 -10.13
N ILE A 248 -1.85 28.75 -9.78
CA ILE A 248 -1.09 29.60 -8.85
C ILE A 248 -1.09 31.06 -9.31
N ILE A 249 -0.78 31.31 -10.59
CA ILE A 249 -0.74 32.67 -11.12
C ILE A 249 -2.11 33.36 -11.05
N ILE A 250 -3.18 32.70 -11.52
CA ILE A 250 -4.51 33.34 -11.60
C ILE A 250 -5.21 33.49 -10.23
N SER A 251 -4.78 32.75 -9.22
CA SER A 251 -5.35 32.79 -7.86
C SER A 251 -4.63 33.78 -6.92
N GLN A 252 -3.57 34.43 -7.40
CA GLN A 252 -2.87 35.45 -6.61
C GLN A 252 -3.81 36.62 -6.31
N ILE A 253 -3.79 37.07 -5.06
CA ILE A 253 -4.58 38.22 -4.63
C ILE A 253 -3.93 39.50 -5.19
N ASP A 254 -4.74 40.49 -5.57
CA ASP A 254 -4.23 41.75 -6.10
C ASP A 254 -3.36 42.50 -5.06
N GLU A 255 -2.42 43.31 -5.55
CA GLU A 255 -1.69 44.26 -4.71
C GLU A 255 -2.64 45.18 -3.92
N PRO A 256 -2.31 45.51 -2.65
CA PRO A 256 -1.01 45.33 -2.01
C PRO A 256 -0.82 44.02 -1.23
N GLN A 257 -1.75 43.06 -1.33
CA GLN A 257 -1.69 41.80 -0.57
C GLN A 257 -1.41 40.60 -1.46
N ALA A 258 -0.37 40.68 -2.29
CA ALA A 258 -0.04 39.73 -3.36
C ALA A 258 0.42 38.33 -2.92
N GLY A 259 -0.18 37.77 -1.86
CA GLY A 259 -0.09 36.38 -1.46
C GLY A 259 -1.30 35.56 -1.88
N TRP A 260 -1.47 34.41 -1.24
CA TRP A 260 -2.54 33.45 -1.52
C TRP A 260 -3.26 32.98 -0.26
N ALA A 261 -4.52 32.61 -0.38
CA ALA A 261 -5.31 31.98 0.69
C ALA A 261 -5.09 30.46 0.74
N GLN A 262 -5.48 29.81 1.84
CA GLN A 262 -5.42 28.34 1.93
C GLN A 262 -6.37 27.63 0.97
N GLN A 263 -7.52 28.21 0.67
CA GLN A 263 -8.48 27.61 -0.26
C GLN A 263 -9.34 28.68 -0.93
N TYR A 264 -9.88 28.33 -2.08
CA TYR A 264 -10.68 29.21 -2.92
C TYR A 264 -11.96 28.53 -3.40
N TYR A 265 -13.06 29.27 -3.39
CA TYR A 265 -14.27 28.88 -4.11
C TYR A 265 -14.01 28.81 -5.62
N TRP A 266 -14.91 28.18 -6.38
CA TRP A 266 -14.76 28.03 -7.83
C TRP A 266 -14.74 29.35 -8.62
N ASN A 267 -15.12 30.45 -7.98
CA ASN A 267 -15.02 31.81 -8.53
C ASN A 267 -13.71 32.54 -8.18
N LEU A 268 -12.71 31.84 -7.64
CA LEU A 268 -11.42 32.36 -7.18
C LEU A 268 -11.49 33.34 -6.00
N SER A 269 -12.59 33.38 -5.23
CA SER A 269 -12.60 34.12 -3.97
C SER A 269 -12.05 33.26 -2.82
N PRO A 270 -11.21 33.82 -1.93
CA PRO A 270 -10.75 33.13 -0.72
C PRO A 270 -11.94 32.56 0.08
N ALA A 271 -11.80 31.32 0.55
CA ALA A 271 -12.88 30.58 1.18
C ALA A 271 -12.55 30.19 2.63
N TRP A 272 -13.60 29.96 3.42
CA TRP A 272 -13.48 29.31 4.73
C TRP A 272 -13.13 27.83 4.53
N ALA A 273 -12.29 27.25 5.39
CA ALA A 273 -12.24 25.80 5.56
C ALA A 273 -12.98 25.43 6.85
N ARG A 274 -12.24 24.97 7.86
CA ARG A 274 -12.77 24.73 9.20
C ARG A 274 -13.23 26.05 9.84
N ASP A 275 -14.01 25.97 10.91
CA ASP A 275 -14.56 27.13 11.60
C ASP A 275 -13.50 28.08 12.19
N PHE A 276 -12.25 27.65 12.28
CA PHE A 276 -11.09 28.45 12.68
C PHE A 276 -10.14 28.82 11.52
N GLU A 277 -10.51 28.56 10.26
CA GLU A 277 -9.70 28.86 9.08
C GLU A 277 -10.41 29.84 8.14
N PRO A 278 -10.29 31.16 8.42
CA PRO A 278 -11.03 32.19 7.70
C PRO A 278 -10.45 32.47 6.30
N PRO A 279 -11.26 33.08 5.41
CA PRO A 279 -10.78 33.70 4.17
C PRO A 279 -9.75 34.78 4.49
N ALA A 280 -8.48 34.49 4.21
CA ALA A 280 -7.35 35.32 4.59
C ALA A 280 -6.15 35.03 3.70
N VAL A 281 -5.25 36.00 3.55
CA VAL A 281 -3.95 35.72 2.93
C VAL A 281 -3.12 34.89 3.89
N CYS A 282 -2.56 33.79 3.41
CA CYS A 282 -1.82 32.82 4.19
C CYS A 282 -0.32 32.90 3.88
N SER A 283 0.49 33.22 4.88
CA SER A 283 1.95 33.37 4.69
C SER A 283 2.62 32.04 4.36
N ARG A 284 2.17 30.93 4.98
CA ARG A 284 2.67 29.58 4.69
C ARG A 284 2.41 29.20 3.23
N VAL A 285 1.17 29.34 2.76
CA VAL A 285 0.81 29.04 1.36
C VAL A 285 1.55 29.93 0.38
N THR A 286 1.73 31.20 0.72
CA THR A 286 2.47 32.14 -0.14
C THR A 286 3.92 31.70 -0.34
N ARG A 287 4.58 31.16 0.69
CA ARG A 287 5.91 30.56 0.54
C ARG A 287 5.89 29.37 -0.42
N GLU A 288 4.96 28.44 -0.26
CA GLU A 288 4.93 27.23 -1.08
C GLU A 288 4.63 27.54 -2.54
N ASN A 289 3.74 28.50 -2.79
CA ASN A 289 3.48 28.95 -4.15
C ASN A 289 4.70 29.60 -4.79
N ILE A 290 5.53 30.34 -4.04
CA ILE A 290 6.82 30.83 -4.55
C ILE A 290 7.74 29.66 -4.92
N ILE A 291 7.81 28.61 -4.09
CA ILE A 291 8.66 27.44 -4.33
C ILE A 291 8.17 26.65 -5.56
N SER A 292 6.89 26.31 -5.66
CA SER A 292 6.35 25.59 -6.83
C SER A 292 6.52 26.37 -8.13
N LEU A 293 6.34 27.70 -8.12
CA LEU A 293 6.61 28.54 -9.29
C LEU A 293 8.10 28.54 -9.67
N LEU A 294 9.01 28.53 -8.70
CA LEU A 294 10.44 28.40 -8.95
C LEU A 294 10.78 27.03 -9.53
N GLU A 295 10.23 25.94 -9.00
CA GLU A 295 10.47 24.59 -9.53
C GLU A 295 9.92 24.43 -10.96
N LEU A 296 8.77 25.02 -11.27
CA LEU A 296 8.25 25.10 -12.64
C LEU A 296 9.17 25.90 -13.56
N PHE A 297 9.69 27.06 -13.13
CA PHE A 297 10.67 27.83 -13.89
C PHE A 297 11.98 27.04 -14.10
N LEU A 298 12.48 26.38 -13.05
CA LEU A 298 13.69 25.57 -13.11
C LEU A 298 13.50 24.39 -14.06
N THR A 299 12.33 23.77 -14.09
CA THR A 299 12.03 22.65 -15.00
C THR A 299 11.85 23.10 -16.44
N THR A 300 11.01 24.11 -16.68
CA THR A 300 10.56 24.51 -18.03
C THR A 300 11.41 25.60 -18.69
N GLY A 301 12.07 26.44 -17.90
CA GLY A 301 12.69 27.69 -18.34
C GLY A 301 11.70 28.81 -18.67
N ASN A 302 10.41 28.64 -18.37
CA ASN A 302 9.39 29.63 -18.65
C ASN A 302 9.40 30.75 -17.60
N GLU A 303 9.87 31.94 -18.01
CA GLU A 303 9.99 33.11 -17.12
C GLU A 303 8.65 33.65 -16.61
N THR A 304 7.50 33.28 -17.20
CA THR A 304 6.19 33.70 -16.70
C THR A 304 5.94 33.24 -15.26
N TYR A 305 6.54 32.13 -14.82
CA TYR A 305 6.43 31.68 -13.43
C TYR A 305 7.17 32.59 -12.43
N LEU A 306 8.09 33.45 -12.90
CA LEU A 306 8.79 34.41 -12.04
C LEU A 306 7.98 35.69 -11.81
N GLU A 307 7.04 36.01 -12.70
CA GLU A 307 6.27 37.27 -12.68
C GLU A 307 5.56 37.58 -11.34
N PRO A 308 4.84 36.63 -10.70
CA PRO A 308 4.11 36.92 -9.45
C PRO A 308 5.00 36.99 -8.19
N ILE A 309 6.23 36.47 -8.25
CA ILE A 309 7.07 36.24 -7.07
C ILE A 309 7.53 37.55 -6.38
N PRO A 310 8.00 38.60 -7.09
CA PRO A 310 8.44 39.83 -6.44
C PRO A 310 7.37 40.48 -5.57
N ALA A 311 6.13 40.59 -6.07
CA ALA A 311 5.02 41.18 -5.31
C ALA A 311 4.66 40.35 -4.07
N ALA A 312 4.72 39.01 -4.18
CA ALA A 312 4.51 38.11 -3.05
C ALA A 312 5.61 38.25 -1.98
N ILE A 313 6.88 38.40 -2.39
CA ILE A 313 8.01 38.63 -1.48
C ILE A 313 7.89 40.00 -0.80
N ASP A 314 7.49 41.05 -1.53
CA ASP A 314 7.24 42.37 -0.96
C ASP A 314 6.13 42.31 0.09
N TRP A 315 5.05 41.58 -0.20
CA TRP A 315 3.99 41.34 0.77
C TRP A 315 4.49 40.58 2.01
N LEU A 316 5.23 39.48 1.84
CA LEU A 316 5.82 38.73 2.96
C LEU A 316 6.72 39.63 3.82
N ASN A 317 7.62 40.40 3.21
CA ASN A 317 8.51 41.30 3.93
C ASN A 317 7.75 42.38 4.72
N SER A 318 6.68 42.93 4.14
CA SER A 318 5.84 43.94 4.80
C SER A 318 4.93 43.38 5.89
N SER A 319 4.67 42.07 5.88
CA SER A 319 3.71 41.40 6.76
C SER A 319 4.35 40.75 7.99
N THR A 320 5.67 40.85 8.15
CA THR A 320 6.35 40.27 9.31
C THR A 320 5.83 40.83 10.64
N ILE A 321 5.69 39.97 11.65
CA ILE A 321 5.29 40.33 13.02
C ILE A 321 6.46 40.24 14.01
N GLY A 322 7.65 39.88 13.55
CA GLY A 322 8.88 39.78 14.36
C GLY A 322 10.09 39.37 13.51
N ASP A 323 11.22 39.06 14.15
CA ASP A 323 12.39 38.59 13.40
C ASP A 323 12.12 37.19 12.83
N ASN A 324 12.03 37.10 11.50
CA ASN A 324 11.67 35.88 10.78
C ASN A 324 10.38 35.21 11.29
N LEU A 325 9.38 36.02 11.66
CA LEU A 325 8.12 35.53 12.21
C LEU A 325 6.93 36.14 11.49
N TRP A 326 6.02 35.29 11.01
CA TRP A 326 4.77 35.67 10.37
C TRP A 326 3.59 35.05 11.12
N ALA A 327 2.45 35.73 11.12
CA ALA A 327 1.18 35.05 11.41
C ALA A 327 0.82 34.13 10.25
N ARG A 328 0.05 33.08 10.50
CA ARG A 328 -0.45 32.20 9.44
C ARG A 328 -1.42 32.96 8.54
N PHE A 329 -2.31 33.77 9.12
CA PHE A 329 -3.38 34.48 8.41
C PHE A 329 -3.33 36.00 8.55
N TYR A 330 -3.62 36.69 7.45
CA TYR A 330 -3.77 38.14 7.37
C TYR A 330 -5.12 38.51 6.77
N GLU A 331 -5.84 39.41 7.45
CA GLU A 331 -7.17 39.87 7.03
C GLU A 331 -7.13 40.55 5.66
N LEU A 332 -8.10 40.20 4.81
CA LEU A 332 -8.27 40.79 3.49
C LEU A 332 -8.61 42.29 3.60
N GLY A 333 -7.93 43.12 2.82
CA GLY A 333 -8.05 44.56 2.77
C GLY A 333 -7.20 45.32 3.80
N THR A 334 -7.08 44.83 5.04
CA THR A 334 -6.37 45.55 6.13
C THR A 334 -4.93 45.09 6.32
N ASN A 335 -4.62 43.86 5.91
CA ASN A 335 -3.35 43.18 6.17
C ASN A 335 -2.99 43.01 7.65
N LEU A 336 -3.98 43.04 8.54
CA LEU A 336 -3.76 42.77 9.96
C LEU A 336 -3.62 41.26 10.20
N PRO A 337 -2.66 40.81 11.03
CA PRO A 337 -2.64 39.45 11.53
C PRO A 337 -3.97 39.12 12.21
N ILE A 338 -4.55 37.96 11.87
CA ILE A 338 -5.78 37.47 12.49
C ILE A 338 -5.62 36.05 13.00
N TYR A 339 -6.38 35.75 14.04
CA TYR A 339 -6.49 34.44 14.66
C TYR A 339 -7.98 34.11 14.80
N CYS A 340 -8.33 32.83 14.75
CA CYS A 340 -9.71 32.42 14.81
C CYS A 340 -9.88 31.24 15.75
N ASP A 341 -10.78 31.35 16.70
CA ASP A 341 -11.21 30.23 17.54
C ASP A 341 -12.40 29.52 16.89
N ARG A 342 -12.79 28.38 17.47
CA ARG A 342 -14.00 27.64 17.09
C ARG A 342 -15.23 28.54 17.08
N GLU A 343 -16.23 28.13 16.30
CA GLU A 343 -17.45 28.90 16.04
C GLU A 343 -17.17 30.24 15.33
N ARG A 344 -16.08 30.32 14.55
CA ARG A 344 -15.69 31.50 13.74
C ARG A 344 -15.44 32.77 14.58
N LYS A 345 -14.88 32.61 15.77
CA LYS A 345 -14.56 33.75 16.65
C LYS A 345 -13.22 34.36 16.30
N LEU A 346 -13.26 35.40 15.47
CA LEU A 346 -12.07 36.16 15.07
C LEU A 346 -11.52 37.03 16.21
N THR A 347 -10.20 37.03 16.35
CA THR A 347 -9.43 37.94 17.22
C THR A 347 -8.15 38.40 16.50
N TYR A 348 -7.59 39.51 16.98
CA TYR A 348 -6.32 40.09 16.51
C TYR A 348 -5.16 39.80 17.47
N ASN A 349 -5.42 39.10 18.58
CA ASN A 349 -4.41 38.77 19.58
C ASN A 349 -4.40 37.26 19.84
N LEU A 350 -3.25 36.61 19.62
CA LEU A 350 -3.08 35.17 19.84
C LEU A 350 -3.44 34.73 21.27
N SER A 351 -3.22 35.60 22.27
CA SER A 351 -3.54 35.33 23.68
C SER A 351 -5.04 35.25 23.98
N GLU A 352 -5.91 35.72 23.08
CA GLU A 352 -7.37 35.68 23.25
C GLU A 352 -7.99 34.36 22.76
N LEU A 353 -7.21 33.50 22.07
CA LEU A 353 -7.65 32.16 21.71
C LEU A 353 -7.79 31.27 22.95
N GLY A 354 -8.78 30.37 22.91
CA GLY A 354 -8.88 29.23 23.82
C GLY A 354 -7.63 28.36 23.77
N GLU A 355 -7.32 27.72 24.90
CA GLU A 355 -6.09 26.93 25.11
C GLU A 355 -5.87 25.87 24.02
N GLU A 356 -6.91 25.11 23.70
CA GLU A 356 -6.86 24.03 22.69
C GLU A 356 -6.50 24.53 21.28
N ARG A 357 -7.02 25.67 20.82
CA ARG A 357 -6.64 26.27 19.53
C ARG A 357 -5.31 27.00 19.58
N ARG A 358 -4.98 27.63 20.71
CA ARG A 358 -3.74 28.37 20.87
C ARG A 358 -2.51 27.45 20.84
N GLU A 359 -2.64 26.26 21.41
CA GLU A 359 -1.52 25.31 21.57
C GLU A 359 -1.53 24.22 20.50
N GLY A 360 -2.71 23.82 19.99
CA GLY A 360 -2.85 22.75 19.00
C GLY A 360 -2.75 23.17 17.54
N TYR A 361 -2.48 24.45 17.22
CA TYR A 361 -2.41 24.91 15.83
C TYR A 361 -1.29 25.93 15.62
N GLY A 362 -0.52 25.76 14.54
CA GLY A 362 0.57 26.67 14.17
C GLY A 362 0.05 28.00 13.64
N TRP A 363 -0.19 28.96 14.53
CA TRP A 363 -0.66 30.32 14.19
C TRP A 363 0.44 31.27 13.77
N GLN A 364 1.68 31.01 14.15
CA GLN A 364 2.83 31.85 13.86
C GLN A 364 4.05 30.98 13.57
N GLY A 365 4.92 31.41 12.65
CA GLY A 365 6.12 30.65 12.28
C GLY A 365 7.03 31.38 11.30
N SER A 366 8.14 30.75 10.95
CA SER A 366 9.12 31.24 9.98
C SER A 366 8.66 31.05 8.52
N TYR A 367 7.39 31.37 8.25
CA TYR A 367 6.72 30.99 7.03
C TYR A 367 7.26 31.65 5.76
N GLY A 368 7.98 32.77 5.82
CA GLY A 368 8.52 33.40 4.60
C GLY A 368 9.93 32.95 4.17
N THR A 369 10.68 32.27 5.03
CA THR A 369 12.15 32.25 4.89
C THR A 369 12.66 31.43 3.71
N SER A 370 12.20 30.20 3.51
CA SER A 370 12.76 29.30 2.48
C SER A 370 12.41 29.76 1.06
N GLY A 371 11.17 30.16 0.79
CA GLY A 371 10.77 30.67 -0.53
C GLY A 371 11.53 31.93 -0.93
N ILE A 372 11.71 32.88 0.00
CA ILE A 372 12.53 34.09 -0.24
C ILE A 372 13.98 33.70 -0.51
N SER A 373 14.54 32.79 0.28
CA SER A 373 15.94 32.37 0.15
C SER A 373 16.19 31.66 -1.18
N MET A 374 15.30 30.75 -1.58
CA MET A 374 15.37 30.04 -2.85
C MET A 374 15.28 31.01 -4.03
N TYR A 375 14.33 31.95 -4.00
CA TYR A 375 14.23 32.98 -5.05
C TYR A 375 15.52 33.78 -5.17
N GLN A 376 16.06 34.27 -4.06
CA GLN A 376 17.32 35.03 -4.06
C GLN A 376 18.48 34.22 -4.61
N GLU A 377 18.58 32.93 -4.24
CA GLU A 377 19.62 32.04 -4.72
C GLU A 377 19.52 31.83 -6.24
N VAL A 378 18.34 31.43 -6.73
CA VAL A 378 18.06 31.21 -8.16
C VAL A 378 18.37 32.47 -8.98
N MET A 379 17.91 33.64 -8.52
CA MET A 379 18.14 34.90 -9.23
C MET A 379 19.60 35.35 -9.17
N SER A 380 20.33 35.02 -8.11
CA SER A 380 21.75 35.38 -7.98
C SER A 380 22.68 34.54 -8.85
N LYS A 381 22.38 33.24 -9.00
CA LYS A 381 23.17 32.30 -9.80
C LYS A 381 22.73 32.29 -11.27
N GLY A 382 21.44 32.48 -11.53
CA GLY A 382 20.82 32.15 -12.80
C GLY A 382 20.43 30.67 -12.86
N ARG A 383 19.43 30.36 -13.69
CA ARG A 383 18.83 29.02 -13.79
C ARG A 383 19.85 27.92 -14.08
N ASP A 384 20.66 28.09 -15.13
CA ASP A 384 21.56 27.03 -15.59
C ASP A 384 22.64 26.70 -14.55
N ASP A 385 23.21 27.72 -13.91
CA ASP A 385 24.21 27.54 -12.85
C ASP A 385 23.58 26.97 -11.57
N TYR A 386 22.36 27.38 -11.22
CA TYR A 386 21.61 26.80 -10.11
C TYR A 386 21.34 25.30 -10.33
N LEU A 387 20.84 24.92 -11.51
CA LEU A 387 20.60 23.51 -11.86
C LEU A 387 21.89 22.71 -11.94
N ALA A 388 22.96 23.27 -12.51
CA ALA A 388 24.26 22.62 -12.58
C ALA A 388 24.84 22.36 -11.18
N GLU A 389 24.62 23.26 -10.22
CA GLU A 389 25.01 23.06 -8.83
C GLU A 389 24.11 22.05 -8.10
N ARG A 390 22.79 22.14 -8.27
CA ARG A 390 21.80 21.23 -7.68
C ARG A 390 22.03 19.78 -8.11
N ASN A 391 22.29 19.56 -9.38
CA ASN A 391 22.47 18.22 -9.96
C ASN A 391 23.93 17.75 -9.93
N ARG A 392 24.83 18.49 -9.27
CA ARG A 392 26.25 18.16 -9.26
C ARG A 392 26.53 16.95 -8.38
N GLU A 393 27.13 15.91 -8.96
CA GLU A 393 27.69 14.81 -8.20
C GLU A 393 28.80 15.29 -7.24
N LEU A 394 28.75 14.80 -6.00
CA LEU A 394 29.77 15.10 -5.00
C LEU A 394 31.07 14.35 -5.33
N THR A 395 32.21 15.06 -5.27
CA THR A 395 33.52 14.41 -5.36
C THR A 395 33.74 13.47 -4.16
N PRO A 396 34.62 12.44 -4.27
CA PRO A 396 34.91 11.54 -3.14
C PRO A 396 35.33 12.28 -1.86
N ALA A 397 36.10 13.36 -1.97
CA ALA A 397 36.50 14.16 -0.81
C ALA A 397 35.32 14.91 -0.16
N GLN A 398 34.39 15.43 -0.97
CA GLN A 398 33.18 16.08 -0.46
C GLN A 398 32.23 15.08 0.17
N ARG A 399 32.09 13.88 -0.40
CA ARG A 399 31.32 12.78 0.22
C ARG A 399 31.88 12.45 1.60
N LEU A 400 33.19 12.24 1.73
CA LEU A 400 33.83 12.00 3.03
C LEU A 400 33.64 13.17 4.01
N GLN A 401 33.66 14.42 3.53
CA GLN A 401 33.36 15.57 4.38
C GLN A 401 31.90 15.58 4.88
N ARG A 402 30.94 15.16 4.05
CA ARG A 402 29.53 15.00 4.46
C ARG A 402 29.39 13.90 5.50
N ALA A 403 30.04 12.75 5.28
CA ALA A 403 30.06 11.65 6.26
C ALA A 403 30.63 12.12 7.61
N ALA A 404 31.77 12.82 7.62
CA ALA A 404 32.37 13.35 8.84
C ALA A 404 31.44 14.34 9.58
N GLY A 405 30.66 15.14 8.84
CA GLY A 405 29.66 16.04 9.41
C GLY A 405 28.44 15.36 10.01
N LEU A 406 28.25 14.07 9.77
CA LEU A 406 27.15 13.26 10.31
C LEU A 406 27.56 12.43 11.53
N GLU A 407 28.85 12.28 11.83
CA GLU A 407 29.35 11.36 12.85
C GLU A 407 28.66 11.51 14.21
N ASP A 408 28.45 12.74 14.69
CA ASP A 408 27.80 12.98 15.98
C ASP A 408 26.34 12.47 15.98
N ARG A 409 25.61 12.66 14.87
CA ARG A 409 24.22 12.19 14.74
C ARG A 409 24.14 10.68 14.56
N VAL A 410 25.13 10.09 13.88
CA VAL A 410 25.24 8.64 13.70
C VAL A 410 25.53 7.97 15.04
N ARG A 411 26.48 8.51 15.83
CA ARG A 411 26.76 8.00 17.17
C ARG A 411 25.56 8.10 18.08
N ASP A 412 24.88 9.24 18.08
CA ASP A 412 23.64 9.42 18.83
C ASP A 412 22.55 8.42 18.39
N ALA A 413 22.38 8.16 17.09
CA ALA A 413 21.46 7.15 16.59
C ALA A 413 21.83 5.72 17.02
N ILE A 414 23.12 5.38 17.04
CA ILE A 414 23.61 4.07 17.49
C ILE A 414 23.41 3.91 19.01
N GLU A 415 23.83 4.90 19.80
CA GLU A 415 23.81 4.86 21.26
C GLU A 415 22.40 4.91 21.85
N SER A 416 21.44 5.52 21.14
CA SER A 416 20.03 5.59 21.56
C SER A 416 19.18 4.42 21.07
N LEU A 417 19.73 3.50 20.27
CA LEU A 417 19.03 2.29 19.85
C LEU A 417 19.09 1.26 20.99
N ASP A 418 17.94 0.78 21.44
CA ASP A 418 17.88 -0.19 22.54
C ASP A 418 18.21 -1.63 22.11
N ASP A 419 18.18 -2.57 23.06
CA ASP A 419 18.47 -3.99 22.84
C ASP A 419 17.40 -4.73 21.99
N GLU A 420 16.25 -4.11 21.75
CA GLU A 420 15.20 -4.64 20.86
C GLU A 420 15.28 -4.06 19.44
N GLY A 421 16.14 -3.06 19.21
CA GLY A 421 16.26 -2.36 17.93
C GLY A 421 15.26 -1.20 17.79
N ARG A 422 14.91 -0.55 18.89
CA ARG A 422 13.95 0.57 18.92
C ARG A 422 14.63 1.86 19.31
N TRP A 423 14.10 2.97 18.79
CA TRP A 423 14.35 4.30 19.35
C TRP A 423 13.12 4.71 20.16
N VAL A 424 13.21 4.60 21.48
CA VAL A 424 12.12 4.93 22.41
C VAL A 424 12.32 6.33 22.97
N GLU A 425 11.31 7.18 22.80
CA GLU A 425 11.27 8.57 23.26
C GLU A 425 10.01 8.77 24.12
N ASP A 426 10.20 9.11 25.40
CA ASP A 426 9.10 9.33 26.36
C ASP A 426 8.08 8.18 26.48
N GLY A 427 8.54 6.93 26.29
CA GLY A 427 7.70 5.72 26.35
C GLY A 427 6.96 5.41 25.04
N TRP A 428 7.39 6.03 23.93
CA TRP A 428 6.80 5.87 22.60
C TRP A 428 7.86 5.59 21.55
N ILE A 429 7.44 4.93 20.48
CA ILE A 429 8.21 4.66 19.26
C ILE A 429 7.54 5.45 18.14
N TYR A 430 8.30 6.27 17.43
CA TYR A 430 7.78 7.12 16.36
C TYR A 430 8.39 6.77 15.02
N SER A 431 7.54 6.62 14.00
CA SER A 431 8.00 6.45 12.61
C SER A 431 8.79 7.66 12.10
N SER A 432 8.51 8.88 12.60
CA SER A 432 9.36 10.06 12.36
C SER A 432 10.78 9.89 12.90
N THR A 433 10.92 9.39 14.14
CA THR A 433 12.22 9.14 14.77
C THR A 433 12.97 8.04 14.02
N PHE A 434 12.31 6.95 13.64
CA PHE A 434 12.89 5.93 12.76
C PHE A 434 13.41 6.51 11.45
N ASN A 435 12.57 7.22 10.68
CA ASN A 435 12.95 7.80 9.39
C ASN A 435 14.14 8.76 9.53
N SER A 436 14.17 9.57 10.59
CA SER A 436 15.25 10.52 10.88
C SER A 436 16.57 9.83 11.26
N LYS A 437 16.54 8.95 12.27
CA LYS A 437 17.74 8.27 12.77
C LYS A 437 18.30 7.29 11.74
N ALA A 438 17.45 6.47 11.13
CA ALA A 438 17.85 5.60 10.03
C ALA A 438 18.40 6.40 8.85
N GLY A 439 17.80 7.55 8.51
CA GLY A 439 18.29 8.46 7.50
C GLY A 439 19.72 8.97 7.74
N TYR A 440 20.11 9.23 9.00
CA TYR A 440 21.49 9.56 9.34
C TYR A 440 22.45 8.39 9.12
N LEU A 441 22.06 7.18 9.54
CA LEU A 441 22.84 5.96 9.32
C LEU A 441 23.04 5.71 7.82
N ILE A 442 21.95 5.71 7.05
CA ILE A 442 21.95 5.49 5.59
C ILE A 442 22.84 6.51 4.88
N SER A 443 22.66 7.80 5.19
CA SER A 443 23.45 8.88 4.59
C SER A 443 24.94 8.71 4.90
N TYR A 444 25.28 8.32 6.13
CA TYR A 444 26.66 8.07 6.52
C TYR A 444 27.28 6.89 5.76
N LEU A 445 26.56 5.78 5.66
CA LEU A 445 27.00 4.59 4.92
C LEU A 445 27.24 4.92 3.44
N ASP A 446 26.32 5.65 2.80
CA ASP A 446 26.48 6.11 1.41
C ASP A 446 27.70 7.04 1.27
N TYR A 447 27.74 8.16 2.02
CA TYR A 447 28.79 9.17 1.86
C TYR A 447 30.19 8.67 2.23
N SER A 448 30.30 7.75 3.19
CA SER A 448 31.60 7.16 3.58
C SER A 448 32.14 6.20 2.52
N GLY A 449 31.31 5.75 1.57
CA GLY A 449 31.64 4.67 0.64
C GLY A 449 31.82 3.34 1.36
N TYR A 450 31.16 3.17 2.51
CA TYR A 450 31.20 1.93 3.26
C TYR A 450 30.61 0.81 2.41
N ALA A 451 31.44 -0.20 2.15
CA ALA A 451 31.00 -1.42 1.52
C ALA A 451 30.98 -2.48 2.61
N PRO A 452 29.79 -2.87 3.13
CA PRO A 452 29.72 -3.93 4.12
C PRO A 452 30.39 -5.17 3.53
N ALA A 453 31.16 -5.90 4.35
CA ALA A 453 31.42 -7.29 4.01
C ALA A 453 30.06 -7.96 3.81
N LYS A 454 29.86 -8.72 2.72
CA LYS A 454 28.59 -9.42 2.50
C LYS A 454 28.20 -10.11 3.80
N PRO A 455 27.05 -9.76 4.41
CA PRO A 455 26.73 -10.24 5.74
C PRO A 455 26.61 -11.76 5.66
N THR A 456 27.23 -12.43 6.62
CA THR A 456 27.25 -13.89 6.68
C THR A 456 25.99 -14.34 7.40
N VAL A 457 24.85 -14.21 6.72
CA VAL A 457 23.52 -14.44 7.29
C VAL A 457 23.06 -15.89 7.12
N PRO A 458 22.15 -16.40 7.96
CA PRO A 458 21.49 -17.68 7.72
C PRO A 458 20.90 -17.77 6.29
N GLN A 459 21.03 -18.94 5.66
CA GLN A 459 20.52 -19.22 4.32
C GLN A 459 19.38 -20.22 4.40
N PHE A 460 18.29 -19.94 3.68
CA PHE A 460 17.15 -20.83 3.57
C PHE A 460 17.29 -21.74 2.35
N ASP A 461 16.96 -23.01 2.53
CA ASP A 461 16.60 -23.91 1.44
C ASP A 461 15.12 -23.68 1.07
N GLU A 462 14.70 -24.18 -0.09
CA GLU A 462 13.29 -24.08 -0.50
C GLU A 462 12.37 -24.73 0.54
N PRO A 463 11.34 -24.00 1.02
CA PRO A 463 10.42 -24.53 2.01
C PRO A 463 9.57 -25.65 1.40
N ARG A 464 9.24 -26.63 2.23
CA ARG A 464 8.42 -27.79 1.88
C ARG A 464 7.13 -27.77 2.66
N PHE A 465 6.02 -27.95 1.96
CA PHE A 465 4.69 -27.79 2.54
C PHE A 465 3.93 -29.12 2.59
N THR A 466 3.40 -29.46 3.76
CA THR A 466 2.41 -30.53 3.89
C THR A 466 1.12 -29.93 4.42
N ALA A 467 0.05 -29.96 3.63
CA ALA A 467 -1.26 -29.49 4.06
C ALA A 467 -2.23 -30.67 4.23
N THR A 468 -3.04 -30.60 5.28
CA THR A 468 -4.22 -31.44 5.53
C THR A 468 -5.44 -30.54 5.69
N ASP A 469 -6.61 -31.14 5.88
CA ASP A 469 -7.86 -30.47 6.25
C ASP A 469 -7.77 -29.70 7.59
N GLU A 470 -6.85 -30.09 8.48
CA GLU A 470 -6.72 -29.56 9.84
C GLU A 470 -5.36 -28.86 10.13
N SER A 471 -4.39 -28.90 9.22
CA SER A 471 -3.05 -28.36 9.49
C SER A 471 -2.21 -28.06 8.26
N ILE A 472 -1.30 -27.08 8.39
CA ILE A 472 -0.18 -26.85 7.48
C ILE A 472 1.11 -27.10 8.27
N THR A 473 1.95 -28.01 7.79
CA THR A 473 3.31 -28.19 8.29
C THR A 473 4.28 -27.66 7.25
N ILE A 474 5.28 -26.91 7.72
CA ILE A 474 6.31 -26.29 6.92
C ILE A 474 7.64 -26.84 7.40
N GLU A 475 8.37 -27.49 6.49
CA GLU A 475 9.75 -27.92 6.72
C GLU A 475 10.67 -26.98 5.95
N ILE A 476 11.62 -26.36 6.63
CA ILE A 476 12.59 -25.46 6.01
C ILE A 476 14.00 -25.76 6.47
N GLY A 477 14.90 -25.97 5.50
CA GLY A 477 16.33 -26.09 5.78
C GLY A 477 16.92 -24.71 6.05
N VAL A 478 17.62 -24.54 7.17
CA VAL A 478 18.35 -23.31 7.50
C VAL A 478 19.81 -23.66 7.74
N ARG A 479 20.67 -23.07 6.92
CA ARG A 479 22.12 -23.27 6.98
C ARG A 479 22.80 -22.03 7.51
N SER A 480 23.70 -22.19 8.47
CA SER A 480 24.59 -21.09 8.83
C SER A 480 25.53 -20.78 7.66
N ALA A 481 25.69 -19.50 7.33
CA ALA A 481 26.69 -19.06 6.36
C ALA A 481 28.09 -18.91 6.97
N GLY A 482 28.24 -19.04 8.30
CA GLY A 482 29.46 -18.69 9.04
C GLY A 482 29.82 -19.66 10.16
N PRO A 483 30.87 -19.36 10.96
CA PRO A 483 31.24 -20.18 12.10
C PRO A 483 30.29 -20.04 13.29
N ALA A 484 29.44 -19.00 13.31
CA ALA A 484 28.33 -18.88 14.25
C ALA A 484 27.25 -19.91 13.91
N GLY A 485 26.61 -20.53 14.89
CA GLY A 485 25.48 -21.42 14.63
C GLY A 485 24.25 -20.62 14.21
N VAL A 486 23.20 -21.32 13.74
CA VAL A 486 21.86 -20.73 13.74
C VAL A 486 21.39 -20.78 15.19
N GLY A 487 21.09 -19.62 15.77
CA GLY A 487 20.68 -19.51 17.16
C GLY A 487 19.19 -19.81 17.33
N GLU A 488 18.37 -19.18 16.47
CA GLU A 488 16.91 -19.29 16.52
C GLU A 488 16.31 -19.20 15.11
N VAL A 489 15.27 -19.99 14.85
CA VAL A 489 14.38 -19.82 13.70
C VAL A 489 12.98 -19.53 14.21
N THR A 490 12.46 -18.37 13.82
CA THR A 490 11.14 -17.88 14.21
C THR A 490 10.26 -17.78 12.98
N MET A 491 9.09 -18.44 12.99
CA MET A 491 8.03 -18.22 12.02
C MET A 491 6.94 -17.33 12.62
N ARG A 492 6.60 -16.26 11.91
CA ARG A 492 5.48 -15.38 12.23
C ARG A 492 4.40 -15.54 11.19
N LEU A 493 3.21 -15.88 11.66
CA LEU A 493 2.01 -15.99 10.83
C LEU A 493 1.00 -14.94 11.24
N THR A 494 0.48 -14.22 10.27
CA THR A 494 -0.64 -13.29 10.46
C THR A 494 -1.81 -13.74 9.60
N PRO A 495 -2.90 -14.25 10.20
CA PRO A 495 -4.11 -14.57 9.47
C PRO A 495 -4.69 -13.31 8.80
N PRO A 496 -5.39 -13.43 7.66
CA PRO A 496 -5.98 -12.29 6.95
C PRO A 496 -6.84 -11.43 7.85
N THR A 497 -7.60 -12.12 8.69
CA THR A 497 -8.73 -11.58 9.43
C THR A 497 -8.43 -11.35 10.90
N SER A 498 -7.15 -11.51 11.28
CA SER A 498 -6.72 -11.45 12.66
C SER A 498 -5.47 -10.60 12.78
N THR A 499 -5.41 -9.85 13.88
CA THR A 499 -4.19 -9.16 14.33
C THR A 499 -3.29 -10.08 15.14
N GLU A 500 -3.72 -11.31 15.45
CA GLU A 500 -2.91 -12.26 16.19
C GLU A 500 -1.71 -12.71 15.34
N VAL A 501 -0.52 -12.39 15.81
CA VAL A 501 0.73 -12.91 15.25
C VAL A 501 1.06 -14.20 15.99
N HIS A 502 0.89 -15.33 15.32
CA HIS A 502 1.35 -16.61 15.87
C HIS A 502 2.84 -16.73 15.63
N THR A 503 3.60 -16.79 16.72
CA THR A 503 5.06 -16.95 16.68
C THR A 503 5.41 -18.38 17.06
N PHE A 504 6.07 -19.07 16.15
CA PHE A 504 6.62 -20.41 16.36
C PHE A 504 8.13 -20.31 16.38
N VAL A 505 8.74 -20.86 17.42
CA VAL A 505 10.19 -20.84 17.61
C VAL A 505 10.67 -22.27 17.62
N ASP A 506 11.69 -22.55 16.81
CA ASP A 506 12.41 -23.82 16.82
C ASP A 506 13.91 -23.53 16.98
N ASP A 507 14.49 -24.11 18.03
CA ASP A 507 15.91 -24.00 18.39
C ASP A 507 16.72 -25.20 17.86
N GLY A 508 16.11 -26.06 17.03
CA GLY A 508 16.70 -27.28 16.49
C GLY A 508 16.58 -28.49 17.42
N THR A 509 15.70 -28.43 18.44
CA THR A 509 15.54 -29.52 19.42
C THR A 509 14.15 -30.18 19.45
N SER A 510 13.16 -29.70 18.69
CA SER A 510 11.79 -30.24 18.73
C SER A 510 11.39 -30.99 17.45
N GLY A 511 10.89 -32.22 17.59
CA GLY A 511 10.23 -32.97 16.51
C GLY A 511 11.13 -33.63 15.44
N ASP A 512 12.39 -33.23 15.32
CA ASP A 512 13.34 -33.79 14.36
C ASP A 512 13.85 -35.21 14.74
N ARG A 513 14.16 -36.02 13.72
CA ARG A 513 14.85 -37.31 13.82
C ARG A 513 16.34 -37.17 14.19
N GLU A 514 17.01 -36.02 14.01
CA GLU A 514 18.46 -35.86 14.25
C GLU A 514 18.92 -34.45 14.71
N THR A 515 18.94 -34.19 16.04
CA THR A 515 19.42 -32.92 16.65
C THR A 515 20.60 -32.24 15.92
N GLY A 516 20.36 -31.04 15.38
CA GLY A 516 21.39 -30.21 14.73
C GLY A 516 21.61 -30.48 13.23
N ASP A 517 20.64 -31.08 12.55
CA ASP A 517 20.66 -31.31 11.10
C ASP A 517 20.44 -30.02 10.26
N GLY A 518 19.92 -28.97 10.89
CA GLY A 518 19.60 -27.69 10.24
C GLY A 518 18.25 -27.69 9.52
N ILE A 519 17.35 -28.64 9.82
CA ILE A 519 15.97 -28.66 9.33
C ILE A 519 15.04 -28.22 10.46
N TYR A 520 14.24 -27.19 10.19
CA TYR A 520 13.29 -26.61 11.13
C TYR A 520 11.88 -26.97 10.69
N THR A 521 11.07 -27.50 11.62
CA THR A 521 9.70 -27.94 11.32
C THR A 521 8.70 -27.10 12.10
N LEU A 522 7.84 -26.41 11.38
CA LEU A 522 6.89 -25.46 11.92
C LEU A 522 5.47 -25.94 11.56
N ALA A 523 4.67 -26.25 12.56
CA ALA A 523 3.30 -26.75 12.37
C ALA A 523 2.27 -25.72 12.80
N TYR A 524 1.34 -25.40 11.91
CA TYR A 524 0.20 -24.52 12.14
C TYR A 524 -1.10 -25.33 12.01
N SER A 525 -1.96 -25.25 13.02
CA SER A 525 -3.30 -25.86 12.96
C SER A 525 -4.27 -24.93 12.25
N ILE A 526 -4.97 -25.47 11.25
CA ILE A 526 -6.09 -24.81 10.57
C ILE A 526 -7.37 -25.28 11.26
N ASP A 527 -8.20 -24.36 11.72
CA ASP A 527 -9.62 -24.62 12.00
C ASP A 527 -10.44 -24.48 10.71
N PRO A 528 -10.96 -25.56 10.11
CA PRO A 528 -11.68 -25.50 8.84
C PRO A 528 -13.02 -24.71 8.91
N GLU A 529 -13.57 -24.44 10.10
CA GLU A 529 -14.81 -23.64 10.25
C GLU A 529 -14.54 -22.14 10.48
N THR A 530 -13.33 -21.75 10.91
CA THR A 530 -13.02 -20.36 11.32
C THR A 530 -11.71 -19.78 10.74
N SER A 531 -10.83 -20.61 10.18
CA SER A 531 -9.52 -20.19 9.68
C SER A 531 -9.67 -19.62 8.29
N LEU A 532 -9.68 -18.30 8.25
CA LEU A 532 -9.60 -17.54 7.02
C LEU A 532 -8.16 -17.62 6.47
N PRO A 533 -7.98 -17.56 5.14
CA PRO A 533 -6.76 -18.01 4.49
C PRO A 533 -5.50 -17.26 4.91
N VAL A 534 -4.57 -17.85 5.68
CA VAL A 534 -3.33 -17.16 6.11
C VAL A 534 -2.56 -16.63 4.89
N TYR A 535 -2.56 -15.32 4.67
CA TYR A 535 -1.90 -14.75 3.48
C TYR A 535 -0.41 -14.51 3.68
N TRP A 536 0.05 -14.33 4.92
CA TRP A 536 1.40 -13.88 5.22
C TRP A 536 2.05 -14.77 6.27
N GLY A 537 3.03 -15.56 5.83
CA GLY A 537 3.99 -16.23 6.70
C GLY A 537 5.38 -15.72 6.41
N MET A 538 6.14 -15.41 7.45
CA MET A 538 7.54 -15.05 7.34
C MET A 538 8.36 -15.92 8.28
N VAL A 539 9.44 -16.49 7.77
CA VAL A 539 10.44 -17.19 8.57
C VAL A 539 11.64 -16.28 8.70
N VAL A 540 12.06 -16.03 9.94
CA VAL A 540 13.25 -15.26 10.29
C VAL A 540 14.23 -16.21 10.96
N ALA A 541 15.46 -16.24 10.47
CA ALA A 541 16.54 -16.98 11.09
C ALA A 541 17.61 -16.00 11.56
N GLU A 542 18.12 -16.19 12.77
CA GLU A 542 19.13 -15.34 13.39
C GLU A 542 20.32 -16.17 13.87
N ASP A 543 21.53 -15.64 13.66
CA ASP A 543 22.76 -16.22 14.18
C ASP A 543 23.11 -15.71 15.59
N ASP A 544 24.12 -16.30 16.22
CA ASP A 544 24.58 -15.92 17.57
C ASP A 544 25.09 -14.46 17.69
N LYS A 545 25.19 -13.72 16.59
CA LYS A 545 25.64 -12.32 16.54
C LYS A 545 24.51 -11.34 16.23
N GLY A 546 23.29 -11.82 16.03
CA GLY A 546 22.14 -10.99 15.67
C GLY A 546 22.06 -10.67 14.17
N GLU A 547 22.88 -11.32 13.34
CA GLU A 547 22.71 -11.26 11.90
C GLU A 547 21.53 -12.16 11.52
N TRP A 548 20.58 -11.61 10.78
CA TRP A 548 19.34 -12.30 10.46
C TRP A 548 19.07 -12.35 8.96
N ASN A 549 18.30 -13.34 8.54
CA ASN A 549 17.72 -13.37 7.20
C ASN A 549 16.23 -13.70 7.33
N LEU A 550 15.45 -13.34 6.32
CA LEU A 550 14.05 -13.75 6.25
C LEU A 550 13.73 -14.38 4.90
N THR A 551 12.72 -15.24 4.90
CA THR A 551 12.02 -15.65 3.68
C THR A 551 10.53 -15.57 3.90
N LEU A 552 9.80 -15.21 2.85
CA LEU A 552 8.35 -15.26 2.82
C LEU A 552 7.88 -16.68 2.51
N LEU A 553 6.72 -17.02 3.03
CA LEU A 553 6.03 -18.28 2.78
C LEU A 553 4.78 -17.98 1.93
N PRO A 554 4.51 -18.72 0.85
CA PRO A 554 3.35 -18.56 -0.03
C PRO A 554 2.06 -19.11 0.63
N LEU A 555 1.81 -18.77 1.90
CA LEU A 555 0.70 -19.34 2.66
C LEU A 555 -0.66 -18.98 2.07
N GLY A 556 -0.79 -17.81 1.43
CA GLY A 556 -2.02 -17.43 0.74
C GLY A 556 -2.37 -18.39 -0.40
N LEU A 557 -1.36 -18.84 -1.15
CA LEU A 557 -1.52 -19.82 -2.21
C LEU A 557 -1.92 -21.19 -1.66
N ILE A 558 -1.22 -21.66 -0.62
CA ILE A 558 -1.53 -22.93 0.05
C ILE A 558 -2.95 -22.94 0.60
N SER A 559 -3.36 -21.84 1.24
CA SER A 559 -4.71 -21.75 1.79
C SER A 559 -5.78 -21.70 0.71
N ARG A 560 -5.56 -21.01 -0.42
CA ARG A 560 -6.49 -21.03 -1.56
C ARG A 560 -6.65 -22.43 -2.12
N ILE A 561 -5.56 -23.17 -2.25
CA ILE A 561 -5.59 -24.57 -2.70
C ILE A 561 -6.38 -25.42 -1.71
N ALA A 562 -6.10 -25.34 -0.41
CA ALA A 562 -6.82 -26.10 0.61
C ALA A 562 -8.33 -25.79 0.64
N SER A 563 -8.70 -24.51 0.58
CA SER A 563 -10.11 -24.09 0.49
C SER A 563 -10.78 -24.57 -0.79
N GLY A 564 -10.10 -24.46 -1.95
CA GLY A 564 -10.63 -24.94 -3.23
C GLY A 564 -10.86 -26.45 -3.23
N LEU A 565 -9.93 -27.23 -2.67
CA LEU A 565 -10.09 -28.68 -2.50
C LEU A 565 -11.35 -29.01 -1.67
N ALA A 566 -11.54 -28.34 -0.54
CA ALA A 566 -12.70 -28.54 0.33
C ALA A 566 -14.04 -28.16 -0.36
N VAL A 567 -14.07 -27.03 -1.06
CA VAL A 567 -15.25 -26.58 -1.83
C VAL A 567 -15.60 -27.57 -2.93
N ILE A 568 -14.60 -28.05 -3.67
CA ILE A 568 -14.82 -29.03 -4.72
C ILE A 568 -15.30 -30.36 -4.13
N ALA A 569 -14.69 -30.85 -3.05
CA ALA A 569 -15.11 -32.07 -2.37
C ALA A 569 -16.57 -32.00 -1.93
N SER A 570 -16.96 -30.90 -1.28
CA SER A 570 -18.34 -30.64 -0.86
C SER A 570 -19.30 -30.58 -2.05
N THR A 571 -18.90 -29.92 -3.14
CA THR A 571 -19.68 -29.83 -4.38
C THR A 571 -19.89 -31.21 -5.02
N ILE A 572 -18.86 -32.06 -5.03
CA ILE A 572 -18.97 -33.44 -5.53
C ILE A 572 -19.92 -34.25 -4.67
N GLU A 573 -19.85 -34.13 -3.34
CA GLU A 573 -20.75 -34.82 -2.42
C GLU A 573 -22.21 -34.40 -2.64
N GLU A 574 -22.46 -33.09 -2.73
CA GLU A 574 -23.79 -32.53 -3.01
C GLU A 574 -24.34 -33.05 -4.35
N ALA A 575 -23.55 -32.94 -5.42
CA ALA A 575 -23.94 -33.38 -6.76
C ALA A 575 -24.18 -34.90 -6.81
N SER A 576 -23.35 -35.70 -6.12
CA SER A 576 -23.53 -37.14 -6.00
C SER A 576 -24.81 -37.49 -5.26
N GLY A 577 -25.17 -36.72 -4.22
CA GLY A 577 -26.45 -36.82 -3.52
C GLY A 577 -27.66 -36.57 -4.43
N LEU A 578 -27.48 -35.73 -5.46
CA LEU A 578 -28.48 -35.46 -6.50
C LEU A 578 -28.46 -36.48 -7.65
N GLY A 579 -27.57 -37.49 -7.61
CA GLY A 579 -27.46 -38.54 -8.62
C GLY A 579 -26.68 -38.17 -9.87
N VAL A 580 -25.80 -37.16 -9.78
CA VAL A 580 -24.82 -36.78 -10.80
C VAL A 580 -23.60 -37.71 -10.72
N ASP A 581 -23.09 -38.20 -11.85
CA ASP A 581 -21.89 -39.06 -11.87
C ASP A 581 -20.61 -38.25 -12.13
N LEU A 582 -19.92 -37.90 -11.05
CA LEU A 582 -18.64 -37.19 -11.10
C LEU A 582 -17.43 -38.09 -10.84
N SER A 583 -17.56 -39.42 -10.98
CA SER A 583 -16.51 -40.38 -10.59
C SER A 583 -15.16 -40.14 -11.27
N GLY A 584 -15.16 -39.68 -12.53
CA GLY A 584 -13.93 -39.31 -13.26
C GLY A 584 -13.22 -38.07 -12.69
N LEU A 585 -13.98 -37.02 -12.36
CA LEU A 585 -13.44 -35.77 -11.82
C LEU A 585 -13.07 -35.90 -10.33
N SER A 586 -13.79 -36.74 -9.58
CA SER A 586 -13.45 -37.10 -8.20
C SER A 586 -12.09 -37.80 -8.10
N GLY A 587 -11.72 -38.63 -9.07
CA GLY A 587 -10.39 -39.24 -9.12
C GLY A 587 -9.27 -38.22 -9.36
N GLU A 588 -9.54 -37.17 -10.13
CA GLU A 588 -8.60 -36.07 -10.38
C GLU A 588 -8.41 -35.19 -9.13
N LEU A 589 -9.49 -34.93 -8.39
CA LEU A 589 -9.40 -34.27 -7.08
C LEU A 589 -8.47 -35.02 -6.13
N SER A 590 -8.64 -36.35 -6.01
CA SER A 590 -7.77 -37.17 -5.14
C SER A 590 -6.31 -37.21 -5.58
N LEU A 591 -6.00 -36.97 -6.85
CA LEU A 591 -4.62 -36.82 -7.33
C LEU A 591 -4.02 -35.48 -6.86
N LEU A 592 -4.79 -34.38 -6.99
CA LEU A 592 -4.37 -33.06 -6.51
C LEU A 592 -4.15 -33.05 -4.99
N GLU A 593 -5.05 -33.69 -4.22
CA GLU A 593 -4.86 -33.91 -2.77
C GLU A 593 -3.56 -34.66 -2.47
N GLY A 594 -3.25 -35.68 -3.27
CA GLY A 594 -2.02 -36.46 -3.13
C GLY A 594 -0.76 -35.65 -3.46
N GLU A 595 -0.80 -34.81 -4.50
CA GLU A 595 0.32 -33.95 -4.92
C GLU A 595 0.61 -32.88 -3.86
N LEU A 596 -0.40 -32.25 -3.28
CA LEU A 596 -0.24 -31.31 -2.16
C LEU A 596 0.41 -31.97 -0.94
N GLY A 597 0.15 -33.27 -0.72
CA GLY A 597 0.81 -34.06 0.33
C GLY A 597 2.26 -34.47 0.04
N THR A 598 2.82 -34.14 -1.13
CA THR A 598 4.20 -34.51 -1.54
C THR A 598 5.23 -33.40 -1.42
N THR A 599 4.96 -32.36 -0.62
CA THR A 599 5.88 -31.23 -0.39
C THR A 599 6.28 -30.45 -1.65
N PRO A 600 5.31 -29.85 -2.36
CA PRO A 600 5.60 -29.00 -3.52
C PRO A 600 6.36 -27.72 -3.11
N ASP A 601 7.11 -27.14 -4.06
CA ASP A 601 7.65 -25.79 -4.00
C ASP A 601 6.60 -24.77 -4.50
N GLU A 602 6.94 -23.47 -4.53
CA GLU A 602 6.02 -22.40 -4.93
C GLU A 602 5.47 -22.59 -6.36
N ASP A 603 6.35 -22.89 -7.34
CA ASP A 603 5.94 -23.17 -8.73
C ASP A 603 4.97 -24.37 -8.79
N GLY A 604 5.24 -25.42 -8.00
CA GLY A 604 4.35 -26.58 -7.90
C GLY A 604 2.99 -26.24 -7.29
N LEU A 605 2.94 -25.31 -6.34
CA LEU A 605 1.68 -24.84 -5.76
C LEU A 605 0.85 -24.04 -6.78
N ASP A 606 1.48 -23.19 -7.60
CA ASP A 606 0.78 -22.45 -8.65
C ASP A 606 0.19 -23.39 -9.72
N GLU A 607 0.94 -24.42 -10.13
CA GLU A 607 0.44 -25.43 -11.07
C GLU A 607 -0.76 -26.20 -10.48
N ILE A 608 -0.72 -26.53 -9.18
CA ILE A 608 -1.84 -27.17 -8.49
C ILE A 608 -3.05 -26.23 -8.47
N LEU A 609 -2.88 -24.95 -8.17
CA LEU A 609 -3.98 -23.97 -8.12
C LEU A 609 -4.65 -23.81 -9.49
N GLU A 610 -3.88 -23.66 -10.58
CA GLU A 610 -4.44 -23.53 -11.93
C GLU A 610 -5.27 -24.77 -12.31
N ARG A 611 -4.75 -25.97 -12.02
CA ARG A 611 -5.45 -27.23 -12.26
C ARG A 611 -6.70 -27.37 -11.38
N LEU A 612 -6.67 -26.83 -10.16
CA LEU A 612 -7.81 -26.83 -9.24
C LEU A 612 -8.94 -25.91 -9.74
N GLU A 613 -8.62 -24.71 -10.21
CA GLU A 613 -9.57 -23.75 -10.77
C GLU A 613 -10.23 -24.29 -12.07
N ASP A 614 -9.44 -24.94 -12.92
CA ASP A 614 -9.95 -25.66 -14.09
C ASP A 614 -10.86 -26.83 -13.70
N LEU A 615 -10.46 -27.64 -12.70
CA LEU A 615 -11.26 -28.75 -12.19
C LEU A 615 -12.59 -28.28 -11.61
N GLU A 616 -12.59 -27.20 -10.82
CA GLU A 616 -13.80 -26.60 -10.27
C GLU A 616 -14.76 -26.18 -11.40
N THR A 617 -14.24 -25.50 -12.41
CA THR A 617 -15.01 -25.07 -13.58
C THR A 617 -15.64 -26.27 -14.30
N ARG A 618 -14.87 -27.34 -14.52
CA ARG A 618 -15.36 -28.57 -15.15
C ARG A 618 -16.43 -29.27 -14.31
N ILE A 619 -16.27 -29.32 -12.99
CA ILE A 619 -17.26 -29.92 -12.07
C ILE A 619 -18.56 -29.12 -12.08
N ARG A 620 -18.49 -27.79 -12.02
CA ARG A 620 -19.66 -26.91 -12.12
C ARG A 620 -20.38 -27.14 -13.46
N ALA A 621 -19.64 -27.16 -14.56
CA ALA A 621 -20.19 -27.39 -15.88
C ALA A 621 -20.88 -28.76 -15.99
N GLN A 622 -20.22 -29.85 -15.58
CA GLN A 622 -20.80 -31.20 -15.66
C GLN A 622 -22.03 -31.33 -14.74
N THR A 623 -21.96 -30.80 -13.52
CA THR A 623 -23.08 -30.82 -12.57
C THR A 623 -24.31 -30.14 -13.15
N VAL A 624 -24.16 -28.92 -13.68
CA VAL A 624 -25.29 -28.18 -14.25
C VAL A 624 -25.83 -28.88 -15.49
N ALA A 625 -24.96 -29.40 -16.36
CA ALA A 625 -25.39 -30.16 -17.54
C ALA A 625 -26.25 -31.37 -17.16
N GLU A 626 -25.82 -32.14 -16.16
CA GLU A 626 -26.57 -33.30 -15.69
C GLU A 626 -27.88 -32.92 -14.98
N LEU A 627 -27.88 -31.86 -14.16
CA LEU A 627 -29.10 -31.36 -13.51
C LEU A 627 -30.12 -30.88 -14.54
N ILE A 628 -29.68 -30.23 -15.63
CA ILE A 628 -30.54 -29.83 -16.75
C ILE A 628 -31.20 -31.06 -17.39
N GLU A 629 -30.47 -32.15 -17.56
CA GLU A 629 -31.03 -33.40 -18.10
C GLU A 629 -31.98 -34.08 -17.10
N ILE A 630 -31.65 -34.09 -15.80
CA ILE A 630 -32.58 -34.60 -14.74
C ILE A 630 -33.88 -33.80 -14.75
N ALA A 631 -33.78 -32.47 -14.80
CA ALA A 631 -34.92 -31.57 -14.85
C ALA A 631 -35.77 -31.84 -16.10
N ALA A 632 -35.13 -32.08 -17.26
CA ALA A 632 -35.81 -32.43 -18.50
C ALA A 632 -36.57 -33.77 -18.40
N ASP A 633 -35.92 -34.81 -17.88
CA ASP A 633 -36.52 -36.14 -17.68
C ASP A 633 -37.70 -36.10 -16.68
N LEU A 634 -37.57 -35.31 -15.63
CA LEU A 634 -38.62 -35.10 -14.62
C LEU A 634 -39.83 -34.40 -15.24
N ILE A 635 -39.60 -33.34 -16.02
CA ILE A 635 -40.65 -32.64 -16.77
C ILE A 635 -41.32 -33.59 -17.77
N GLU A 636 -40.57 -34.39 -18.51
CA GLU A 636 -41.13 -35.34 -19.47
C GLU A 636 -41.98 -36.43 -18.79
N SER A 637 -41.51 -36.94 -17.65
CA SER A 637 -42.25 -37.90 -16.84
C SER A 637 -43.55 -37.31 -16.31
N ALA A 638 -43.52 -36.06 -15.82
CA ALA A 638 -44.70 -35.33 -15.35
C ALA A 638 -45.72 -35.07 -16.48
N LYS A 639 -45.25 -34.72 -17.67
CA LYS A 639 -46.09 -34.59 -18.87
C LYS A 639 -46.82 -35.88 -19.21
N LYS A 640 -46.11 -37.02 -19.17
CA LYS A 640 -46.71 -38.35 -19.42
C LYS A 640 -47.80 -38.70 -18.39
N MET A 641 -47.73 -38.13 -17.20
CA MET A 641 -48.70 -38.30 -16.12
C MET A 641 -49.83 -37.25 -16.11
N GLY A 642 -49.83 -36.31 -17.08
CA GLY A 642 -50.87 -35.30 -17.23
C GLY A 642 -50.73 -34.08 -16.31
N ILE A 643 -49.54 -33.84 -15.76
CA ILE A 643 -49.23 -32.69 -14.90
C ILE A 643 -48.85 -31.48 -15.76
N ASP A 644 -49.29 -30.27 -15.39
CA ASP A 644 -48.90 -29.03 -16.09
C ASP A 644 -47.47 -28.62 -15.76
N THR A 645 -46.60 -28.63 -16.76
CA THR A 645 -45.17 -28.30 -16.64
C THR A 645 -44.79 -26.98 -17.32
N THR A 646 -45.76 -26.18 -17.79
CA THR A 646 -45.51 -25.00 -18.64
C THR A 646 -44.48 -24.05 -18.04
N ARG A 647 -44.58 -23.77 -16.74
CA ARG A 647 -43.64 -22.89 -16.04
C ARG A 647 -42.25 -23.51 -15.90
N HIS A 648 -42.18 -24.81 -15.62
CA HIS A 648 -40.93 -25.55 -15.43
C HIS A 648 -40.11 -25.60 -16.71
N GLU A 649 -40.77 -25.68 -17.88
CA GLU A 649 -40.12 -25.62 -19.19
C GLU A 649 -39.49 -24.26 -19.51
N ILE A 650 -40.12 -23.16 -19.07
CA ILE A 650 -39.55 -21.80 -19.26
C ILE A 650 -38.25 -21.67 -18.46
N PHE A 651 -38.24 -22.14 -17.21
CA PHE A 651 -37.06 -22.12 -16.36
C PHE A 651 -35.96 -23.04 -16.91
N LEU A 652 -36.31 -24.24 -17.38
CA LEU A 652 -35.36 -25.14 -18.05
C LEU A 652 -34.76 -24.50 -19.32
N GLY A 653 -35.55 -23.77 -20.10
CA GLY A 653 -35.07 -23.05 -21.29
C GLY A 653 -34.05 -21.96 -20.94
N ARG A 654 -34.30 -21.18 -19.87
CA ARG A 654 -33.36 -20.17 -19.37
C ARG A 654 -32.09 -20.80 -18.81
N ALA A 655 -32.20 -21.93 -18.11
CA ALA A 655 -31.04 -22.67 -17.63
C ALA A 655 -30.11 -23.08 -18.78
N ARG A 656 -30.66 -23.61 -19.88
CA ARG A 656 -29.87 -23.96 -21.08
C ARG A 656 -29.23 -22.73 -21.73
N GLU A 657 -29.95 -21.63 -21.83
CA GLU A 657 -29.41 -20.39 -22.39
C GLU A 657 -28.22 -19.85 -21.60
N GLU A 658 -28.32 -19.81 -20.26
CA GLU A 658 -27.21 -19.37 -19.42
C GLU A 658 -26.05 -20.39 -19.43
N PHE A 659 -26.35 -21.69 -19.50
CA PHE A 659 -25.34 -22.74 -19.64
C PHE A 659 -24.51 -22.57 -20.92
N ASP A 660 -25.16 -22.30 -22.05
CA ASP A 660 -24.50 -22.09 -23.35
C ASP A 660 -23.61 -20.83 -23.37
N LYS A 661 -23.88 -19.86 -22.49
CA LYS A 661 -23.06 -18.65 -22.28
C LYS A 661 -21.85 -18.89 -21.36
N GLY A 662 -21.75 -20.07 -20.73
CA GLY A 662 -20.75 -20.37 -19.70
C GLY A 662 -21.13 -19.84 -18.29
N ASN A 663 -22.36 -19.35 -18.11
CA ASN A 663 -22.83 -18.79 -16.83
C ASN A 663 -23.39 -19.89 -15.93
N TYR A 664 -22.52 -20.77 -15.40
CA TYR A 664 -22.94 -21.97 -14.66
C TYR A 664 -23.71 -21.67 -13.37
N GLY A 665 -23.39 -20.57 -12.67
CA GLY A 665 -24.12 -20.14 -11.46
C GLY A 665 -25.59 -19.82 -11.75
N PRO A 666 -25.89 -18.83 -12.62
CA PRO A 666 -27.25 -18.55 -13.07
C PRO A 666 -27.97 -19.76 -13.68
N ALA A 667 -27.27 -20.57 -14.47
CA ALA A 667 -27.83 -21.79 -15.06
C ALA A 667 -28.28 -22.81 -13.99
N ARG A 668 -27.48 -23.02 -12.94
CA ARG A 668 -27.85 -23.85 -11.78
C ARG A 668 -29.12 -23.31 -11.11
N GLN A 669 -29.16 -22.02 -10.82
CA GLN A 669 -30.30 -21.38 -10.14
C GLN A 669 -31.61 -21.55 -10.93
N PHE A 670 -31.56 -21.41 -12.27
CA PHE A 670 -32.74 -21.66 -13.11
C PHE A 670 -33.14 -23.14 -13.17
N THR A 671 -32.19 -24.06 -12.95
CA THR A 671 -32.42 -25.52 -12.94
C THR A 671 -33.04 -26.01 -11.63
N GLU A 672 -32.87 -25.30 -10.51
CA GLU A 672 -33.50 -25.68 -9.24
C GLU A 672 -35.03 -25.65 -9.27
N TYR A 673 -35.61 -24.67 -9.99
CA TYR A 673 -37.06 -24.56 -10.10
C TYR A 673 -37.69 -25.83 -10.71
N PRO A 674 -37.24 -26.32 -11.88
CA PRO A 674 -37.81 -27.52 -12.46
C PRO A 674 -37.58 -28.79 -11.62
N LEU A 675 -36.50 -28.87 -10.84
CA LEU A 675 -36.20 -30.01 -9.97
C LEU A 675 -37.16 -30.16 -8.79
N ARG A 676 -37.80 -29.06 -8.34
CA ARG A 676 -38.78 -29.08 -7.23
C ARG A 676 -40.19 -29.50 -7.66
N LEU A 677 -40.39 -29.88 -8.93
CA LEU A 677 -41.69 -30.29 -9.46
C LEU A 677 -42.37 -31.37 -8.63
N SER A 678 -41.62 -32.34 -8.09
CA SER A 678 -42.18 -33.42 -7.26
C SER A 678 -42.69 -32.93 -5.91
N GLU A 679 -42.12 -31.84 -5.36
CA GLU A 679 -42.52 -31.26 -4.08
C GLU A 679 -43.79 -30.42 -4.20
N GLU A 680 -44.04 -29.86 -5.39
CA GLU A 680 -45.26 -29.09 -5.68
C GLU A 680 -46.51 -29.98 -5.85
N ILE A 681 -46.34 -31.31 -5.90
CA ILE A 681 -47.43 -32.27 -6.10
C ILE A 681 -48.03 -32.71 -4.77
N SER A 682 -49.34 -32.47 -4.61
CA SER A 682 -50.08 -32.75 -3.37
C SER A 682 -50.34 -34.24 -3.09
N GLU A 683 -50.19 -35.13 -4.08
CA GLU A 683 -50.37 -36.57 -3.93
C GLU A 683 -49.02 -37.32 -3.73
N PRO A 684 -48.76 -37.88 -2.53
CA PRO A 684 -47.46 -38.49 -2.21
C PRO A 684 -47.07 -39.69 -3.08
N LEU A 685 -48.06 -40.51 -3.48
CA LEU A 685 -47.85 -41.66 -4.37
C LEU A 685 -47.48 -41.22 -5.79
N LEU A 686 -48.01 -40.09 -6.25
CA LEU A 686 -47.73 -39.52 -7.55
C LEU A 686 -46.33 -38.90 -7.59
N ALA A 687 -45.96 -38.18 -6.53
CA ALA A 687 -44.60 -37.67 -6.32
C ALA A 687 -43.57 -38.81 -6.28
N LEU A 688 -43.87 -39.89 -5.55
CA LEU A 688 -43.00 -41.07 -5.49
C LEU A 688 -42.85 -41.76 -6.87
N CYS A 689 -43.92 -41.85 -7.65
CA CYS A 689 -43.88 -42.39 -9.02
C CYS A 689 -43.00 -41.55 -9.95
N LEU A 690 -43.02 -40.22 -9.82
CA LEU A 690 -42.14 -39.34 -10.61
C LEU A 690 -40.67 -39.52 -10.25
N ILE A 691 -40.36 -39.56 -8.96
CA ILE A 691 -39.01 -39.81 -8.46
C ILE A 691 -38.49 -41.17 -8.96
N LEU A 692 -39.32 -42.21 -8.88
CA LEU A 692 -38.97 -43.55 -9.37
C LEU A 692 -38.82 -43.61 -10.90
N SER A 693 -39.65 -42.88 -11.66
CA SER A 693 -39.58 -42.82 -13.12
C SER A 693 -38.30 -42.12 -13.61
N ALA A 694 -37.95 -40.98 -13.00
CA ALA A 694 -36.70 -40.29 -13.29
C ALA A 694 -35.47 -41.14 -12.88
N ALA A 695 -35.52 -41.81 -11.72
CA ALA A 695 -34.43 -42.68 -11.27
C ALA A 695 -34.25 -43.96 -12.13
N LEU A 696 -35.33 -44.50 -12.71
CA LEU A 696 -35.29 -45.69 -13.57
C LEU A 696 -34.70 -45.42 -14.96
N PHE A 697 -34.82 -44.19 -15.49
CA PHE A 697 -34.26 -43.82 -16.79
C PHE A 697 -32.72 -43.74 -16.78
N ARG A 698 -32.10 -43.41 -15.64
CA ARG A 698 -30.64 -43.28 -15.53
C ARG A 698 -29.88 -44.59 -15.23
N ARG A 699 -30.52 -45.63 -14.69
CA ARG A 699 -29.84 -46.89 -14.29
C ARG A 699 -29.83 -47.99 -15.35
N ILE A 700 -30.40 -47.75 -16.53
CA ILE A 700 -30.41 -48.71 -17.64
C ILE A 700 -29.49 -48.15 -18.73
N PRO A 701 -28.26 -48.67 -18.90
CA PRO A 701 -27.53 -48.43 -20.13
C PRO A 701 -28.40 -48.93 -21.29
N THR A 702 -28.48 -48.13 -22.35
CA THR A 702 -29.31 -48.40 -23.54
C THR A 702 -29.17 -49.80 -24.10
#